data_AF-A0A2D7EXV1-F1
#
_entry.id   AF-A0A2D7EXV1-F1
#
_cell.length_a   1.000
_cell.length_b   1.000
_cell.length_c   1.000
_cell.angle_alpha   90.00
_cell.angle_beta   90.00
_cell.angle_gamma   90.00
#
_symmetry.space_group_name_H-M   'P 1'
#
loop_
_entity.id
_entity.type
_entity.pdbx_description
1 polymer ?
#
loop_
_entity_poly.entity_id
_entity_poly.type
_entity_poly.pdbx_seq_one_letter_code
_entity_poly.pdbx_strand_id
1 'polypeptide(L)'
;MSQVDKTVVSPGLRKLLIVLFFLFAVLIVDSVYLSSITFLEWIEEITAVGDSGPIEDPSPTYQGTVYQFAFLAHLILGFVVIIPTIIFIFLHLRKAINRPNRLAVRLGLLLFLTVVLLLVSGILLTRGLPGFEIVHPTKREVMYWLHVVTPLLACWLFVMHRLAGSRIRWRVGGLVVSLSLVVSVGVFVFVEAPVKPAPEGNFLPSLARTDTGLLIPSNALMREDYCASCHSDIHAQWEVSAHRFSSFNNPAYLFSVRNTRQAALLNDGDVRASRFCAGCHDPVPLFSGAFDEVDFDDENHPTAHAGITCVSCHAIEQLGSPRGNADYVIAAPEEYPFAFSDNTYLSFINGLLIKGKPQLHKDTFLKPLHKSSEFCGTCHKVHIPEVLNKYKWLRGQNHYDSFLLSGVSGHGVQSFYYPGKAIDNCSECHMPLVKSQDFGASVNDDSTFLTVHGHQFPAANTAIPYLLGMPDDVNEAHERMLKDSLRVDIFGIRAGSDIDVPIVAPIRPELLSLEAGNVYLLDIVIRSLTIGHLFTEGTADSNQVWLEVIVTQDGEVIGNSGLIDIENGRLDPLSHLVNAYVLDREGNRIDRRNAEDIFTKLYDHQIPPGAADTVHYRLEMPERVQDDVTVTAKLKYRKFDTTYLQAFQGDEFTKNDLPIVTIAEDSVLFSSAVAVAGENVWQRWNDYGIGMLRKGAYRQAESAFQKVRDLGRPEGPLNLSRVFIKEGRLEEAAISLKEAASKGAYPWSVTWFSALVDMQNGEFDSAIEGLLALVKTQFNDARQRGFDFSLDYRLQNKLAQAYFEKSKMEEQDEIWRNKAEAHYTAALALDPENAEAHYGLSQLYALSGSTQLATQHRKLHEDYRVDDNAHDLAIAIARKNDPAANFAAESIVIYNLDR
;
A
#
# COMPACT_ATOMS: atom_id res chain seq x y z
N MET A 1 10.48 81.62 -28.39
CA MET A 1 11.65 80.71 -28.44
C MET A 1 11.93 80.20 -27.04
N SER A 2 11.56 78.94 -26.80
CA SER A 2 11.57 78.26 -25.51
C SER A 2 12.99 77.95 -25.03
N GLN A 3 13.27 78.23 -23.76
CA GLN A 3 14.30 77.49 -23.02
C GLN A 3 13.84 76.02 -22.95
N VAL A 4 14.39 75.18 -23.83
CA VAL A 4 14.18 73.74 -23.80
C VAL A 4 14.88 73.20 -22.56
N ASP A 5 14.09 72.70 -21.62
CA ASP A 5 14.52 72.03 -20.40
C ASP A 5 15.50 70.89 -20.75
N LYS A 6 16.80 71.09 -20.43
CA LYS A 6 17.90 70.26 -20.94
C LYS A 6 17.98 68.87 -20.31
N THR A 7 17.16 68.55 -19.30
CA THR A 7 17.24 67.27 -18.57
C THR A 7 16.06 66.36 -18.87
N VAL A 8 16.34 65.14 -19.36
CA VAL A 8 15.29 64.12 -19.65
C VAL A 8 14.61 63.66 -18.35
N VAL A 9 15.34 63.65 -17.24
CA VAL A 9 14.83 63.33 -15.90
C VAL A 9 14.62 64.62 -15.11
N SER A 10 13.39 65.13 -15.12
CA SER A 10 12.99 66.31 -14.33
C SER A 10 13.11 66.04 -12.81
N PRO A 11 13.16 67.08 -11.94
CA PRO A 11 13.30 66.90 -10.49
C PRO A 11 12.30 65.94 -9.86
N GLY A 12 11.02 65.98 -10.27
CA GLY A 12 10.00 65.02 -9.81
C GLY A 12 10.26 63.58 -10.28
N LEU A 13 10.68 63.41 -11.54
CA LEU A 13 11.03 62.10 -12.11
C LEU A 13 12.32 61.54 -11.47
N ARG A 14 13.22 62.41 -11.00
CA ARG A 14 14.41 62.03 -10.24
C ARG A 14 14.07 61.48 -8.86
N LYS A 15 13.08 62.06 -8.15
CA LYS A 15 12.59 61.51 -6.88
C LYS A 15 11.98 60.13 -7.08
N LEU A 16 11.12 59.98 -8.10
CA LEU A 16 10.52 58.69 -8.45
C LEU A 16 11.58 57.63 -8.82
N LEU A 17 12.61 58.01 -9.57
CA LEU A 17 13.73 57.12 -9.90
C LEU A 17 14.51 56.66 -8.67
N ILE A 18 14.70 57.53 -7.68
CA ILE A 18 15.38 57.15 -6.42
C ILE A 18 14.55 56.12 -5.66
N VAL A 19 13.23 56.33 -5.57
CA VAL A 19 12.29 55.37 -4.96
C VAL A 19 12.35 54.03 -5.70
N LEU A 20 12.32 54.04 -7.04
CA LEU A 20 12.45 52.82 -7.84
C LEU A 20 13.78 52.11 -7.61
N PHE A 21 14.90 52.82 -7.58
CA PHE A 21 16.19 52.19 -7.28
C PHE A 21 16.24 51.57 -5.89
N PHE A 22 15.64 52.21 -4.89
CA PHE A 22 15.53 51.62 -3.56
C PHE A 22 14.70 50.33 -3.59
N LEU A 23 13.50 50.36 -4.18
CA LEU A 23 12.62 49.18 -4.25
C LEU A 23 13.25 48.03 -5.02
N PHE A 24 13.85 48.30 -6.19
CA PHE A 24 14.57 47.27 -6.96
C PHE A 24 15.83 46.77 -6.24
N ALA A 25 16.52 47.60 -5.46
CA ALA A 25 17.67 47.15 -4.67
C ALA A 25 17.25 46.16 -3.58
N VAL A 26 16.13 46.41 -2.88
CA VAL A 26 15.58 45.48 -1.90
C VAL A 26 15.14 44.19 -2.58
N LEU A 27 14.43 44.27 -3.71
CA LEU A 27 14.04 43.09 -4.50
C LEU A 27 15.24 42.26 -4.95
N ILE A 28 16.35 42.89 -5.37
CA ILE A 28 17.55 42.16 -5.77
C ILE A 28 18.14 41.39 -4.59
N VAL A 29 18.27 42.01 -3.41
CA VAL A 29 18.81 41.35 -2.22
C VAL A 29 17.94 40.16 -1.81
N ASP A 30 16.63 40.35 -1.82
CA ASP A 30 15.64 39.31 -1.54
C ASP A 30 15.68 38.16 -2.57
N SER A 31 15.68 38.47 -3.87
CA SER A 31 15.84 37.46 -4.94
C SER A 31 17.14 36.68 -4.84
N VAL A 32 18.24 37.34 -4.44
CA VAL A 32 19.53 36.68 -4.22
C VAL A 32 19.43 35.71 -3.05
N TYR A 33 18.80 36.09 -1.94
CA TYR A 33 18.53 35.17 -0.82
C TYR A 33 17.73 33.95 -1.26
N LEU A 34 16.57 34.17 -1.91
CA LEU A 34 15.70 33.09 -2.40
C LEU A 34 16.42 32.16 -3.38
N SER A 35 17.24 32.73 -4.27
CA SER A 35 18.01 31.96 -5.26
C SER A 35 19.17 31.22 -4.62
N SER A 36 19.83 31.78 -3.59
CA SER A 36 20.90 31.11 -2.86
C SER A 36 20.39 29.88 -2.12
N ILE A 37 19.20 29.96 -1.50
CA ILE A 37 18.55 28.79 -0.87
C ILE A 37 18.21 27.70 -1.90
N THR A 38 17.54 28.06 -3.00
CA THR A 38 17.22 27.09 -4.05
C THR A 38 18.48 26.49 -4.71
N PHE A 39 19.56 27.26 -4.81
CA PHE A 39 20.84 26.76 -5.32
C PHE A 39 21.57 25.84 -4.34
N LEU A 40 21.47 26.10 -3.03
CA LEU A 40 21.99 25.23 -1.98
C LEU A 40 21.32 23.85 -2.01
N GLU A 41 19.99 23.82 -2.03
CA GLU A 41 19.22 22.56 -2.15
C GLU A 41 19.63 21.78 -3.42
N TRP A 42 19.77 22.47 -4.55
CA TRP A 42 20.19 21.86 -5.81
C TRP A 42 21.62 21.27 -5.75
N ILE A 43 22.55 21.93 -5.05
CA ILE A 43 23.90 21.38 -4.84
C ILE A 43 23.82 20.13 -3.97
N GLU A 44 23.08 20.18 -2.87
CA GLU A 44 22.97 19.05 -1.94
C GLU A 44 22.35 17.83 -2.62
N GLU A 45 21.28 18.03 -3.39
CA GLU A 45 20.64 16.99 -4.21
C GLU A 45 21.64 16.31 -5.15
N ILE A 46 22.52 17.08 -5.81
CA ILE A 46 23.57 16.52 -6.68
C ILE A 46 24.65 15.78 -5.90
N THR A 47 25.00 16.25 -4.69
CA THR A 47 26.04 15.64 -3.87
C THR A 47 25.58 14.41 -3.09
N ALA A 48 24.27 14.23 -2.88
CA ALA A 48 23.68 13.12 -2.14
C ALA A 48 23.62 11.80 -2.94
N VAL A 49 23.93 11.79 -4.24
CA VAL A 49 23.81 10.63 -5.16
C VAL A 49 24.88 9.53 -4.93
N GLY A 50 25.38 9.35 -3.70
CA GLY A 50 26.58 8.54 -3.41
C GLY A 50 26.41 7.34 -2.46
N ASP A 51 25.43 7.34 -1.55
CA ASP A 51 25.29 6.31 -0.50
C ASP A 51 23.90 5.66 -0.58
N SER A 52 23.78 4.60 -1.38
CA SER A 52 22.51 3.92 -1.66
C SER A 52 22.21 2.82 -0.64
N GLY A 53 21.42 3.14 0.38
CA GLY A 53 20.62 2.20 1.17
C GLY A 53 19.13 2.22 0.73
N PRO A 54 18.32 1.21 1.08
CA PRO A 54 16.96 1.04 0.54
C PRO A 54 15.89 2.03 1.08
N ILE A 55 16.26 2.96 1.97
CA ILE A 55 15.34 3.95 2.54
C ILE A 55 16.06 5.30 2.49
N GLU A 56 15.81 6.10 1.45
CA GLU A 56 16.35 7.44 1.32
C GLU A 56 15.73 8.36 2.39
N ASP A 57 16.56 8.97 3.23
CA ASP A 57 16.13 10.14 4.01
C ASP A 57 15.87 11.30 3.02
N PRO A 58 14.74 12.03 3.15
CA PRO A 58 14.48 13.16 2.28
C PRO A 58 15.59 14.21 2.45
N SER A 59 16.05 14.79 1.34
CA SER A 59 16.99 15.92 1.38
C SER A 59 16.40 17.04 2.25
N PRO A 60 17.21 17.69 3.12
CA PRO A 60 16.71 18.75 3.97
C PRO A 60 16.13 19.89 3.11
N THR A 61 14.90 20.31 3.41
CA THR A 61 14.33 21.52 2.81
C THR A 61 14.81 22.75 3.58
N TYR A 62 15.35 23.72 2.86
CA TYR A 62 15.76 25.01 3.40
C TYR A 62 14.71 26.10 3.15
N GLN A 63 13.60 25.73 2.52
CA GLN A 63 12.49 26.62 2.20
C GLN A 63 11.45 26.76 3.32
N GLY A 64 11.89 26.64 4.57
CA GLY A 64 11.04 26.76 5.75
C GLY A 64 10.46 28.17 5.99
N THR A 65 9.96 28.42 7.20
CA THR A 65 9.21 29.65 7.53
C THR A 65 9.89 30.97 7.10
N VAL A 66 11.20 31.14 7.35
CA VAL A 66 11.94 32.37 6.98
C VAL A 66 11.96 32.58 5.47
N TYR A 67 12.17 31.51 4.70
CA TYR A 67 12.13 31.55 3.24
C TYR A 67 10.75 31.97 2.75
N GLN A 68 9.68 31.42 3.34
CA GLN A 68 8.31 31.75 2.93
C GLN A 68 7.96 33.22 3.23
N PHE A 69 8.46 33.81 4.33
CA PHE A 69 8.30 35.24 4.59
C PHE A 69 9.12 36.12 3.62
N ALA A 70 10.34 35.70 3.25
CA ALA A 70 11.11 36.38 2.21
C ALA A 70 10.37 36.31 0.86
N PHE A 71 9.83 35.15 0.49
CA PHE A 71 9.02 35.00 -0.70
C PHE A 71 7.74 35.87 -0.66
N LEU A 72 7.07 35.97 0.48
CA LEU A 72 5.95 36.91 0.66
C LEU A 72 6.40 38.37 0.44
N ALA A 73 7.55 38.75 1.00
CA ALA A 73 8.13 40.08 0.79
C ALA A 73 8.45 40.32 -0.69
N HIS A 74 8.98 39.31 -1.40
CA HIS A 74 9.21 39.34 -2.84
C HIS A 74 7.95 39.70 -3.61
N LEU A 75 6.84 39.00 -3.32
CA LEU A 75 5.55 39.20 -3.99
C LEU A 75 5.02 40.61 -3.71
N ILE A 76 4.98 41.03 -2.43
CA ILE A 76 4.50 42.37 -2.04
C ILE A 76 5.33 43.46 -2.73
N LEU A 77 6.66 43.38 -2.66
CA LEU A 77 7.55 44.36 -3.28
C LEU A 77 7.40 44.37 -4.81
N GLY A 78 7.23 43.20 -5.43
CA GLY A 78 6.95 43.05 -6.86
C GLY A 78 5.70 43.83 -7.27
N PHE A 79 4.58 43.62 -6.56
CA PHE A 79 3.33 44.35 -6.83
C PHE A 79 3.46 45.85 -6.60
N VAL A 80 4.10 46.26 -5.50
CA VAL A 80 4.32 47.68 -5.16
C VAL A 80 5.16 48.39 -6.23
N VAL A 81 6.10 47.71 -6.87
CA VAL A 81 6.98 48.26 -7.91
C VAL A 81 6.27 48.50 -9.25
N ILE A 82 5.20 47.76 -9.57
CA ILE A 82 4.55 47.81 -10.89
C ILE A 82 4.09 49.24 -11.24
N ILE A 83 3.26 49.85 -10.40
CA ILE A 83 2.63 51.15 -10.69
C ILE A 83 3.68 52.26 -10.81
N PRO A 84 4.60 52.46 -9.84
CA PRO A 84 5.66 53.46 -9.95
C PRO A 84 6.54 53.26 -11.18
N THR A 85 6.82 52.01 -11.56
CA THR A 85 7.64 51.68 -12.73
C THR A 85 6.94 52.06 -14.02
N ILE A 86 5.67 51.69 -14.19
CA ILE A 86 4.87 52.05 -15.36
C ILE A 86 4.77 53.58 -15.49
N ILE A 87 4.49 54.29 -14.39
CA ILE A 87 4.42 55.76 -14.37
C ILE A 87 5.78 56.37 -14.78
N PHE A 88 6.88 55.90 -14.19
CA PHE A 88 8.20 56.41 -14.50
C PHE A 88 8.54 56.20 -15.97
N ILE A 89 8.34 54.98 -16.48
CA ILE A 89 8.63 54.59 -17.85
C ILE A 89 7.82 55.44 -18.83
N PHE A 90 6.51 55.59 -18.62
CA PHE A 90 5.65 56.38 -19.50
C PHE A 90 6.08 57.85 -19.57
N LEU A 91 6.32 58.47 -18.40
CA LEU A 91 6.75 59.87 -18.31
C LEU A 91 8.16 60.08 -18.87
N HIS A 92 9.05 59.11 -18.67
CA HIS A 92 10.41 59.12 -19.20
C HIS A 92 10.43 58.96 -20.72
N LEU A 93 9.70 57.98 -21.25
CA LEU A 93 9.61 57.67 -22.68
C LEU A 93 9.05 58.86 -23.46
N ARG A 94 7.97 59.49 -22.97
CA ARG A 94 7.38 60.70 -23.58
C ARG A 94 8.40 61.83 -23.76
N LYS A 95 9.35 61.97 -22.84
CA LYS A 95 10.42 63.00 -22.90
C LYS A 95 11.66 62.56 -23.68
N ALA A 96 11.88 61.26 -23.81
CA ALA A 96 13.11 60.69 -24.38
C ALA A 96 12.99 60.31 -25.87
N ILE A 97 11.79 59.92 -26.36
CA ILE A 97 11.60 59.27 -27.67
C ILE A 97 12.06 60.13 -28.87
N ASN A 98 11.95 61.45 -28.76
CA ASN A 98 12.31 62.41 -29.82
C ASN A 98 13.76 62.93 -29.71
N ARG A 99 14.61 62.32 -28.88
CA ARG A 99 16.01 62.75 -28.70
C ARG A 99 16.90 62.27 -29.88
N PRO A 100 17.96 63.04 -30.22
CA PRO A 100 18.82 62.73 -31.37
C PRO A 100 19.71 61.51 -31.16
N ASN A 101 20.01 61.12 -29.91
CA ASN A 101 20.80 59.93 -29.61
C ASN A 101 19.96 58.65 -29.79
N ARG A 102 19.93 58.15 -31.03
CA ARG A 102 19.13 56.98 -31.42
C ARG A 102 19.56 55.70 -30.71
N LEU A 103 20.83 55.55 -30.35
CA LEU A 103 21.33 54.37 -29.62
C LEU A 103 20.75 54.33 -28.21
N ALA A 104 20.80 55.44 -27.46
CA ALA A 104 20.22 55.53 -26.12
C ALA A 104 18.70 55.31 -26.14
N VAL A 105 17.99 55.82 -27.15
CA VAL A 105 16.54 55.60 -27.31
C VAL A 105 16.22 54.13 -27.59
N ARG A 106 16.95 53.45 -28.49
CA ARG A 106 16.75 52.02 -28.79
C ARG A 106 17.04 51.14 -27.57
N LEU A 107 18.15 51.37 -26.87
CA LEU A 107 18.49 50.65 -25.64
C LEU A 107 17.46 50.89 -24.54
N GLY A 108 16.90 52.10 -24.45
CA GLY A 108 15.83 52.42 -23.50
C GLY A 108 14.51 51.72 -23.83
N LEU A 109 14.16 51.58 -25.12
CA LEU A 109 12.99 50.82 -25.58
C LEU A 109 13.14 49.30 -25.33
N LEU A 110 14.34 48.76 -25.56
CA LEU A 110 14.64 47.36 -25.24
C LEU A 110 14.54 47.12 -23.73
N LEU A 111 15.14 47.99 -22.92
CA LEU A 111 15.04 47.93 -21.47
C LEU A 111 13.57 48.00 -21.00
N PHE A 112 12.78 48.89 -21.61
CA PHE A 112 11.34 48.97 -21.34
C PHE A 112 10.64 47.64 -21.61
N LEU A 113 10.84 47.04 -22.79
CA LEU A 113 10.23 45.76 -23.15
C LEU A 113 10.65 44.66 -22.16
N THR A 114 11.93 44.59 -21.81
CA THR A 114 12.44 43.62 -20.82
C THR A 114 11.83 43.82 -19.44
N VAL A 115 11.66 45.05 -18.98
CA VAL A 115 11.00 45.34 -17.69
C VAL A 115 9.51 44.98 -17.74
N VAL A 116 8.82 45.24 -18.86
CA VAL A 116 7.42 44.79 -19.03
C VAL A 116 7.34 43.26 -18.99
N LEU A 117 8.24 42.56 -19.69
CA LEU A 117 8.30 41.10 -19.64
C LEU A 117 8.57 40.58 -18.22
N LEU A 118 9.45 41.24 -17.47
CA LEU A 118 9.72 40.91 -16.06
C LEU A 118 8.46 41.04 -15.20
N LEU A 119 7.76 42.17 -15.30
CA LEU A 119 6.56 42.41 -14.50
C LEU A 119 5.41 41.48 -14.90
N VAL A 120 5.20 41.27 -16.20
CA VAL A 120 4.15 40.37 -16.72
C VAL A 120 4.44 38.93 -16.33
N SER A 121 5.69 38.46 -16.48
CA SER A 121 6.07 37.11 -16.06
C SER A 121 5.89 36.91 -14.55
N GLY A 122 6.19 37.91 -13.72
CA GLY A 122 5.95 37.84 -12.27
C GLY A 122 4.47 37.71 -11.92
N ILE A 123 3.59 38.47 -12.58
CA ILE A 123 2.13 38.35 -12.40
C ILE A 123 1.65 36.96 -12.84
N LEU A 124 2.10 36.48 -14.00
CA LEU A 124 1.70 35.18 -14.54
C LEU A 124 2.20 33.99 -13.71
N LEU A 125 3.29 34.15 -12.95
CA LEU A 125 3.80 33.15 -12.02
C LEU A 125 3.09 33.16 -10.66
N THR A 126 2.38 34.23 -10.33
CA THR A 126 1.61 34.33 -9.08
C THR A 126 0.33 33.49 -9.21
N ARG A 127 0.32 32.30 -8.62
CA ARG A 127 -0.83 31.39 -8.63
C ARG A 127 -1.83 31.74 -7.51
N GLY A 128 -3.12 31.50 -7.75
CA GLY A 128 -4.20 31.89 -6.81
C GLY A 128 -4.88 33.24 -7.09
N LEU A 129 -4.53 33.93 -8.18
CA LEU A 129 -5.26 35.10 -8.68
C LEU A 129 -6.29 34.66 -9.75
N PRO A 130 -7.61 34.80 -9.50
CA PRO A 130 -8.63 34.38 -10.46
C PRO A 130 -8.47 35.09 -11.82
N GLY A 131 -8.38 34.30 -12.91
CA GLY A 131 -8.43 34.79 -14.30
C GLY A 131 -7.14 34.71 -15.13
N PHE A 132 -5.97 34.48 -14.53
CA PHE A 132 -4.68 34.46 -15.26
C PHE A 132 -3.72 33.33 -14.85
N GLU A 133 -4.22 32.30 -14.16
CA GLU A 133 -3.37 31.22 -13.62
C GLU A 133 -2.84 30.27 -14.72
N ILE A 134 -1.51 30.08 -14.73
CA ILE A 134 -0.86 29.09 -15.61
C ILE A 134 -0.70 27.77 -14.84
N VAL A 135 -1.61 26.83 -15.09
CA VAL A 135 -1.61 25.51 -14.45
C VAL A 135 -0.63 24.54 -15.13
N HIS A 136 -0.45 24.65 -16.46
CA HIS A 136 0.33 23.68 -17.22
C HIS A 136 1.85 23.78 -16.91
N PRO A 137 2.54 22.68 -16.54
CA PRO A 137 3.90 22.69 -16.02
C PRO A 137 4.92 23.29 -17.01
N THR A 138 4.90 22.87 -18.28
CA THR A 138 5.81 23.39 -19.31
C THR A 138 5.66 24.90 -19.54
N LYS A 139 4.42 25.43 -19.55
CA LYS A 139 4.19 26.87 -19.75
C LYS A 139 4.70 27.67 -18.55
N ARG A 140 4.53 27.13 -17.35
CA ARG A 140 5.05 27.73 -16.12
C ARG A 140 6.57 27.76 -16.11
N GLU A 141 7.22 26.68 -16.52
CA GLU A 141 8.68 26.62 -16.61
C GLU A 141 9.24 27.68 -17.56
N VAL A 142 8.62 27.86 -18.72
CA VAL A 142 9.00 28.94 -19.65
C VAL A 142 8.82 30.32 -19.01
N MET A 143 7.72 30.56 -18.30
CA MET A 143 7.51 31.84 -17.59
C MET A 143 8.50 32.03 -16.44
N TYR A 144 8.86 30.97 -15.72
CA TYR A 144 9.85 30.99 -14.65
C TYR A 144 11.22 31.40 -15.18
N TRP A 145 11.72 30.74 -16.22
CA TRP A 145 13.00 31.11 -16.83
C TRP A 145 12.97 32.50 -17.43
N LEU A 146 11.84 32.92 -18.02
CA LEU A 146 11.67 34.31 -18.48
C LEU A 146 11.80 35.30 -17.31
N HIS A 147 11.19 34.99 -16.16
CA HIS A 147 11.24 35.83 -14.95
C HIS A 147 12.64 35.86 -14.31
N VAL A 148 13.41 34.77 -14.40
CA VAL A 148 14.78 34.69 -13.88
C VAL A 148 15.79 35.39 -14.80
N VAL A 149 15.64 35.29 -16.12
CA VAL A 149 16.59 35.85 -17.11
C VAL A 149 16.38 37.35 -17.33
N THR A 150 15.12 37.82 -17.30
CA THR A 150 14.80 39.23 -17.61
C THR A 150 15.43 40.26 -16.66
N PRO A 151 15.60 40.04 -15.34
CA PRO A 151 16.34 40.94 -14.45
C PRO A 151 17.81 41.08 -14.83
N LEU A 152 18.49 39.98 -15.19
CA LEU A 152 19.88 40.00 -15.63
C LEU A 152 20.04 40.81 -16.92
N LEU A 153 19.14 40.59 -17.87
CA LEU A 153 19.08 41.33 -19.12
C LEU A 153 18.73 42.81 -18.87
N ALA A 154 17.82 43.12 -17.96
CA ALA A 154 17.45 44.50 -17.60
C ALA A 154 18.62 45.24 -16.95
N CYS A 155 19.37 44.61 -16.05
CA CYS A 155 20.59 45.16 -15.46
C CYS A 155 21.63 45.50 -16.54
N TRP A 156 21.89 44.56 -17.45
CA TRP A 156 22.82 44.77 -18.56
C TRP A 156 22.36 45.89 -19.51
N LEU A 157 21.10 45.87 -19.94
CA LEU A 157 20.50 46.90 -20.80
C LEU A 157 20.48 48.27 -20.12
N PHE A 158 20.26 48.34 -18.81
CA PHE A 158 20.31 49.57 -18.04
C PHE A 158 21.72 50.17 -18.02
N VAL A 159 22.75 49.35 -17.78
CA VAL A 159 24.16 49.79 -17.85
C VAL A 159 24.47 50.32 -19.24
N MET A 160 24.10 49.59 -20.30
CA MET A 160 24.31 50.00 -21.69
C MET A 160 23.56 51.30 -22.02
N HIS A 161 22.30 51.43 -21.60
CA HIS A 161 21.49 52.63 -21.80
C HIS A 161 22.11 53.86 -21.12
N ARG A 162 22.66 53.69 -19.91
CA ARG A 162 23.32 54.78 -19.17
C ARG A 162 24.69 55.14 -19.73
N LEU A 163 25.48 54.16 -20.21
CA LEU A 163 26.76 54.39 -20.89
C LEU A 163 26.56 55.14 -22.21
N ALA A 164 25.49 54.85 -22.96
CA ALA A 164 25.10 55.59 -24.15
C ALA A 164 24.54 57.00 -23.83
N GLY A 165 24.26 57.31 -22.56
CA GLY A 165 23.65 58.55 -22.08
C GLY A 165 24.51 59.31 -21.06
N SER A 166 24.00 59.48 -19.84
CA SER A 166 24.69 60.21 -18.76
C SER A 166 25.43 59.27 -17.80
N ARG A 167 26.63 59.68 -17.34
CA ARG A 167 27.54 58.90 -16.47
C ARG A 167 26.83 58.19 -15.29
N ILE A 168 27.20 56.92 -15.06
CA ILE A 168 26.73 56.07 -13.95
C ILE A 168 27.47 56.46 -12.65
N ARG A 169 26.75 56.50 -11.53
CA ARG A 169 27.35 56.65 -10.20
C ARG A 169 27.48 55.26 -9.56
N TRP A 170 28.63 54.61 -9.77
CA TRP A 170 28.89 53.22 -9.38
C TRP A 170 28.79 52.92 -7.88
N ARG A 171 28.89 53.94 -7.00
CA ARG A 171 28.86 53.75 -5.54
C ARG A 171 27.58 53.05 -5.03
N VAL A 172 26.42 53.36 -5.61
CA VAL A 172 25.14 52.75 -5.20
C VAL A 172 25.04 51.32 -5.71
N GLY A 173 25.45 51.05 -6.96
CA GLY A 173 25.50 49.69 -7.49
C GLY A 173 26.48 48.80 -6.72
N GLY A 174 27.64 49.33 -6.34
CA GLY A 174 28.61 48.62 -5.50
C GLY A 174 28.03 48.22 -4.14
N LEU A 175 27.27 49.11 -3.47
CA LEU A 175 26.62 48.81 -2.20
C LEU A 175 25.63 47.63 -2.30
N VAL A 176 24.77 47.62 -3.34
CA VAL A 176 23.79 46.55 -3.55
C VAL A 176 24.47 45.22 -3.84
N VAL A 177 25.53 45.22 -4.67
CA VAL A 177 26.33 44.02 -4.95
C VAL A 177 27.01 43.51 -3.68
N SER A 178 27.63 44.39 -2.88
CA SER A 178 28.26 44.01 -1.61
C SER A 178 27.24 43.44 -0.61
N LEU A 179 26.07 44.06 -0.48
CA LEU A 179 25.01 43.57 0.41
C LEU A 179 24.47 42.21 -0.05
N SER A 180 24.26 42.04 -1.36
CA SER A 180 23.83 40.76 -1.94
C SER A 180 24.86 39.66 -1.70
N LEU A 181 26.16 39.96 -1.86
CA LEU A 181 27.24 39.01 -1.59
C LEU A 181 27.30 38.63 -0.10
N VAL A 182 27.13 39.59 0.81
CA VAL A 182 27.09 39.34 2.25
C VAL A 182 25.90 38.45 2.61
N VAL A 183 24.72 38.70 2.03
CA VAL A 183 23.53 37.86 2.24
C VAL A 183 23.78 36.45 1.71
N SER A 184 24.28 36.27 0.48
CA SER A 184 24.63 34.95 -0.04
C SER A 184 25.62 34.22 0.86
N VAL A 185 26.75 34.85 1.23
CA VAL A 185 27.74 34.23 2.14
C VAL A 185 27.11 33.91 3.50
N GLY A 186 26.28 34.79 4.04
CA GLY A 186 25.57 34.57 5.29
C GLY A 186 24.65 33.35 5.23
N VAL A 187 23.90 33.18 4.15
CA VAL A 187 23.07 31.97 3.94
C VAL A 187 23.94 30.72 3.93
N PHE A 188 25.04 30.69 3.16
CA PHE A 188 25.95 29.55 3.11
C PHE A 188 26.63 29.21 4.45
N VAL A 189 26.81 30.20 5.34
CA VAL A 189 27.52 30.01 6.62
C VAL A 189 26.57 29.71 7.79
N PHE A 190 25.34 30.22 7.76
CA PHE A 190 24.42 30.18 8.91
C PHE A 190 23.14 29.37 8.67
N VAL A 191 22.93 28.78 7.50
CA VAL A 191 21.88 27.78 7.30
C VAL A 191 22.39 26.46 7.85
N GLU A 192 21.97 26.11 9.06
CA GLU A 192 22.16 24.78 9.62
C GLU A 192 21.02 23.88 9.13
N ALA A 193 21.36 22.67 8.67
CA ALA A 193 20.36 21.65 8.44
C ALA A 193 19.69 21.30 9.78
N PRO A 194 18.35 21.21 9.85
CA PRO A 194 17.69 20.77 11.07
C PRO A 194 18.14 19.33 11.38
N VAL A 195 18.97 19.18 12.41
CA VAL A 195 19.32 17.87 12.96
C VAL A 195 18.15 17.40 13.82
N LYS A 196 17.33 16.49 13.30
CA LYS A 196 16.29 15.82 14.09
C LYS A 196 16.95 14.70 14.90
N PRO A 197 17.04 14.78 16.24
CA PRO A 197 17.50 13.65 17.04
C PRO A 197 16.46 12.53 16.98
N ALA A 198 16.89 11.27 16.83
CA ALA A 198 16.00 10.11 16.89
C ALA A 198 15.60 9.83 18.35
N PRO A 199 14.31 9.89 18.71
CA PRO A 199 13.87 9.61 20.08
C PRO A 199 13.46 8.14 20.26
N GLU A 200 13.59 7.66 21.51
CA GLU A 200 13.02 6.39 21.98
C GLU A 200 11.47 6.45 21.98
N GLY A 201 10.80 5.33 21.71
CA GLY A 201 9.36 5.30 21.43
C GLY A 201 8.43 5.40 22.65
N ASN A 202 7.37 6.20 22.53
CA ASN A 202 6.47 6.59 23.63
C ASN A 202 5.04 6.01 23.57
N PHE A 203 4.70 5.24 22.52
CA PHE A 203 3.32 4.77 22.26
C PHE A 203 3.15 3.25 22.25
N LEU A 204 4.09 2.51 22.86
CA LEU A 204 3.95 1.06 23.03
C LEU A 204 2.60 0.69 23.66
N PRO A 205 1.98 -0.44 23.25
CA PRO A 205 2.53 -1.46 22.35
C PRO A 205 2.40 -1.19 20.84
N SER A 206 1.86 -0.03 20.42
CA SER A 206 2.08 0.43 19.03
C SER A 206 3.55 0.81 18.85
N LEU A 207 4.12 0.47 17.70
CA LEU A 207 5.50 0.83 17.35
C LEU A 207 5.62 2.26 16.79
N ALA A 208 4.51 3.01 16.77
CA ALA A 208 4.45 4.38 16.29
C ALA A 208 5.26 5.33 17.17
N ARG A 209 5.91 6.29 16.53
CA ARG A 209 6.82 7.25 17.17
C ARG A 209 6.62 8.64 16.60
N THR A 210 6.87 9.64 17.43
CA THR A 210 6.96 11.03 17.01
C THR A 210 8.44 11.42 16.87
N ASP A 211 8.79 12.22 15.87
CA ASP A 211 10.17 12.67 15.61
C ASP A 211 10.84 13.40 16.78
N THR A 212 10.06 14.01 17.67
CA THR A 212 10.54 14.73 18.88
C THR A 212 10.39 13.93 20.18
N GLY A 213 9.69 12.79 20.15
CA GLY A 213 9.22 12.09 21.35
C GLY A 213 8.09 12.83 22.10
N LEU A 214 7.59 13.96 21.61
CA LEU A 214 6.53 14.74 22.24
C LEU A 214 5.18 14.53 21.54
N LEU A 215 4.08 14.85 22.24
CA LEU A 215 2.74 14.83 21.67
C LEU A 215 2.61 15.85 20.51
N ILE A 216 1.84 15.49 19.49
CA ILE A 216 1.49 16.36 18.36
C ILE A 216 0.10 16.97 18.63
N PRO A 217 -0.06 18.30 18.60
CA PRO A 217 -1.36 18.94 18.73
C PRO A 217 -2.36 18.41 17.69
N SER A 218 -3.59 18.08 18.12
CA SER A 218 -4.61 17.51 17.23
C SER A 218 -4.94 18.38 16.02
N ASN A 219 -4.95 19.70 16.19
CA ASN A 219 -5.18 20.65 15.10
C ASN A 219 -4.09 20.64 14.01
N ALA A 220 -2.89 20.14 14.31
CA ALA A 220 -1.85 19.94 13.30
C ALA A 220 -2.14 18.71 12.42
N LEU A 221 -2.88 17.72 12.94
CA LEU A 221 -3.22 16.47 12.25
C LEU A 221 -4.62 16.49 11.62
N MET A 222 -5.50 17.40 12.04
CA MET A 222 -6.87 17.55 11.53
C MET A 222 -6.96 18.78 10.61
N ARG A 223 -6.65 18.61 9.32
CA ARG A 223 -6.51 19.71 8.34
C ARG A 223 -7.20 19.40 7.01
N GLU A 224 -8.25 18.60 7.05
CA GLU A 224 -8.93 18.03 5.88
C GLU A 224 -9.57 19.13 5.03
N ASP A 225 -10.29 20.06 5.66
CA ASP A 225 -10.90 21.22 5.00
C ASP A 225 -9.86 22.12 4.31
N TYR A 226 -8.69 22.25 4.95
CA TYR A 226 -7.57 23.00 4.41
C TYR A 226 -7.00 22.32 3.16
N CYS A 227 -6.84 21.00 3.19
CA CYS A 227 -6.44 20.19 2.04
C CYS A 227 -7.49 20.26 0.91
N ALA A 228 -8.78 20.16 1.24
CA ALA A 228 -9.90 20.16 0.29
C ALA A 228 -9.97 21.45 -0.55
N SER A 229 -9.43 22.57 -0.05
CA SER A 229 -9.35 23.84 -0.79
C SER A 229 -8.55 23.77 -2.11
N CYS A 230 -7.65 22.77 -2.24
CA CYS A 230 -6.83 22.52 -3.42
C CYS A 230 -6.95 21.08 -3.97
N HIS A 231 -7.45 20.16 -3.14
CA HIS A 231 -7.56 18.72 -3.39
C HIS A 231 -8.98 18.22 -3.16
N SER A 232 -9.96 18.89 -3.78
CA SER A 232 -11.38 18.59 -3.55
C SER A 232 -11.78 17.21 -4.08
N ASP A 233 -11.22 16.77 -5.21
CA ASP A 233 -11.54 15.47 -5.79
C ASP A 233 -10.98 14.35 -4.91
N ILE A 234 -9.76 14.50 -4.39
CA ILE A 234 -9.14 13.55 -3.46
C ILE A 234 -9.90 13.51 -2.13
N HIS A 235 -10.26 14.68 -1.58
CA HIS A 235 -11.02 14.76 -0.33
C HIS A 235 -12.36 14.03 -0.43
N ALA A 236 -13.12 14.26 -1.51
CA ALA A 236 -14.42 13.61 -1.72
C ALA A 236 -14.31 12.07 -1.76
N GLN A 237 -13.20 11.54 -2.29
CA GLN A 237 -12.95 10.10 -2.30
C GLN A 237 -12.56 9.57 -0.92
N TRP A 238 -11.68 10.30 -0.21
CA TRP A 238 -11.25 9.94 1.15
C TRP A 238 -12.41 9.98 2.15
N GLU A 239 -13.31 10.96 2.03
CA GLU A 239 -14.41 11.20 2.97
C GLU A 239 -15.36 10.00 3.11
N VAL A 240 -15.46 9.14 2.08
CA VAL A 240 -16.26 7.91 2.07
C VAL A 240 -15.44 6.63 2.26
N SER A 241 -14.13 6.75 2.48
CA SER A 241 -13.21 5.62 2.57
C SER A 241 -13.20 4.94 3.94
N ALA A 242 -12.79 3.67 3.98
CA ALA A 242 -12.56 2.97 5.25
C ALA A 242 -11.43 3.60 6.10
N HIS A 243 -10.53 4.39 5.51
CA HIS A 243 -9.50 5.14 6.24
C HIS A 243 -10.10 6.33 6.99
N ARG A 244 -11.04 7.06 6.38
CA ARG A 244 -11.83 8.07 7.10
C ARG A 244 -12.63 7.42 8.22
N PHE A 245 -13.20 6.25 7.97
CA PHE A 245 -13.97 5.47 8.95
C PHE A 245 -13.11 4.40 9.65
N SER A 246 -11.90 4.76 10.07
CA SER A 246 -11.01 3.86 10.80
C SER A 246 -11.17 3.95 12.31
N SER A 247 -11.70 5.05 12.84
CA SER A 247 -11.72 5.37 14.28
C SER A 247 -13.11 5.16 14.88
N PHE A 248 -13.46 5.84 15.97
CA PHE A 248 -14.72 5.69 16.70
C PHE A 248 -15.97 6.04 15.86
N ASN A 249 -15.77 6.67 14.70
CA ASN A 249 -16.79 6.92 13.68
C ASN A 249 -17.22 5.66 12.90
N ASN A 250 -16.60 4.51 13.14
CA ASN A 250 -16.96 3.22 12.55
C ASN A 250 -17.63 2.34 13.62
N PRO A 251 -18.92 1.99 13.47
CA PRO A 251 -19.67 1.30 14.53
C PRO A 251 -19.10 -0.08 14.88
N ALA A 252 -18.55 -0.80 13.90
CA ALA A 252 -17.93 -2.10 14.15
C ALA A 252 -16.61 -1.96 14.93
N TYR A 253 -15.75 -1.01 14.50
CA TYR A 253 -14.49 -0.73 15.19
C TYR A 253 -14.73 -0.19 16.61
N LEU A 254 -15.65 0.77 16.76
CA LEU A 254 -16.07 1.36 18.03
C LEU A 254 -16.40 0.29 19.07
N PHE A 255 -17.21 -0.71 18.68
CA PHE A 255 -17.54 -1.84 19.54
C PHE A 255 -16.30 -2.63 19.98
N SER A 256 -15.43 -2.98 19.04
CA SER A 256 -14.23 -3.77 19.33
C SER A 256 -13.22 -3.01 20.19
N VAL A 257 -12.94 -1.74 19.89
CA VAL A 257 -11.98 -0.93 20.67
C VAL A 257 -12.50 -0.61 22.07
N ARG A 258 -13.81 -0.39 22.25
CA ARG A 258 -14.43 -0.25 23.58
C ARG A 258 -14.22 -1.52 24.42
N ASN A 259 -14.44 -2.70 23.84
CA ASN A 259 -14.22 -3.97 24.53
C ASN A 259 -12.74 -4.17 24.90
N THR A 260 -11.81 -3.94 23.97
CA THR A 260 -10.38 -4.08 24.23
C THR A 260 -9.89 -3.07 25.27
N ARG A 261 -10.39 -1.82 25.25
CA ARG A 261 -10.08 -0.80 26.28
C ARG A 261 -10.59 -1.22 27.65
N GLN A 262 -11.79 -1.79 27.73
CA GLN A 262 -12.34 -2.32 28.98
C GLN A 262 -11.52 -3.50 29.49
N ALA A 263 -11.14 -4.44 28.63
CA ALA A 263 -10.30 -5.58 28.97
C ALA A 263 -8.93 -5.12 29.49
N ALA A 264 -8.29 -4.16 28.81
CA ALA A 264 -7.05 -3.54 29.27
C ALA A 264 -7.19 -2.91 30.66
N LEU A 265 -8.26 -2.13 30.87
CA LEU A 265 -8.50 -1.49 32.18
C LEU A 265 -8.68 -2.51 33.30
N LEU A 266 -9.40 -3.61 33.04
CA LEU A 266 -9.60 -4.68 34.01
C LEU A 266 -8.30 -5.45 34.31
N ASN A 267 -7.46 -5.68 33.30
CA ASN A 267 -6.24 -6.49 33.42
C ASN A 267 -5.06 -5.68 33.98
N ASP A 268 -4.91 -4.42 33.56
CA ASP A 268 -3.71 -3.61 33.77
C ASP A 268 -3.95 -2.38 34.67
N GLY A 269 -5.21 -1.98 34.87
CA GLY A 269 -5.57 -0.74 35.56
C GLY A 269 -5.38 0.53 34.71
N ASP A 270 -5.06 0.39 33.42
CA ASP A 270 -5.06 1.48 32.43
C ASP A 270 -5.49 0.98 31.05
N VAL A 271 -5.64 1.88 30.08
CA VAL A 271 -6.10 1.56 28.72
C VAL A 271 -4.95 1.44 27.70
N ARG A 272 -3.69 1.55 28.12
CA ARG A 272 -2.55 1.72 27.19
C ARG A 272 -2.31 0.50 26.29
N ALA A 273 -2.69 -0.70 26.72
CA ALA A 273 -2.61 -1.88 25.85
C ALA A 273 -3.41 -1.69 24.54
N SER A 274 -4.50 -0.92 24.57
CA SER A 274 -5.31 -0.59 23.39
C SER A 274 -4.63 0.37 22.40
N ARG A 275 -3.49 0.98 22.74
CA ARG A 275 -2.67 1.74 21.76
C ARG A 275 -2.23 0.88 20.59
N PHE A 276 -2.17 -0.45 20.77
CA PHE A 276 -2.04 -1.43 19.69
C PHE A 276 -2.98 -1.14 18.51
N CYS A 277 -4.23 -0.79 18.79
CA CYS A 277 -5.22 -0.43 17.78
C CYS A 277 -4.97 0.99 17.24
N ALA A 278 -4.70 1.93 18.15
CA ALA A 278 -4.67 3.36 17.86
C ALA A 278 -3.57 3.79 16.89
N GLY A 279 -2.44 3.07 16.83
CA GLY A 279 -1.36 3.38 15.88
C GLY A 279 -1.80 3.30 14.41
N CYS A 280 -2.77 2.45 14.11
CA CYS A 280 -3.32 2.28 12.76
C CYS A 280 -4.70 2.92 12.60
N HIS A 281 -5.54 2.91 13.65
CA HIS A 281 -6.94 3.32 13.56
C HIS A 281 -7.21 4.75 14.05
N ASP A 282 -6.51 5.19 15.09
CA ASP A 282 -6.79 6.43 15.83
C ASP A 282 -5.53 7.32 15.99
N PRO A 283 -4.80 7.63 14.90
CA PRO A 283 -3.54 8.36 15.02
C PRO A 283 -3.70 9.74 15.68
N VAL A 284 -4.81 10.44 15.41
CA VAL A 284 -5.05 11.77 15.99
C VAL A 284 -5.22 11.75 17.52
N PRO A 285 -6.15 10.98 18.13
CA PRO A 285 -6.22 10.89 19.58
C PRO A 285 -4.96 10.24 20.19
N LEU A 286 -4.28 9.33 19.50
CA LEU A 286 -3.03 8.74 19.98
C LEU A 286 -1.93 9.80 20.16
N PHE A 287 -1.59 10.51 19.08
CA PHE A 287 -0.46 11.44 19.10
C PHE A 287 -0.75 12.73 19.88
N SER A 288 -2.03 13.09 20.04
CA SER A 288 -2.42 14.20 20.93
C SER A 288 -2.46 13.83 22.42
N GLY A 289 -2.32 12.53 22.75
CA GLY A 289 -2.37 12.00 24.11
C GLY A 289 -3.78 11.76 24.65
N ALA A 290 -4.82 12.19 23.95
CA ALA A 290 -6.21 12.04 24.37
C ALA A 290 -6.63 10.55 24.48
N PHE A 291 -6.06 9.67 23.66
CA PHE A 291 -6.43 8.25 23.65
C PHE A 291 -6.12 7.52 24.97
N ASP A 292 -5.15 8.02 25.75
CA ASP A 292 -4.76 7.42 27.04
C ASP A 292 -5.72 7.77 28.19
N GLU A 293 -6.64 8.71 27.97
CA GLU A 293 -7.66 9.07 28.95
C GLU A 293 -8.58 7.87 29.18
N VAL A 294 -8.76 7.47 30.44
CA VAL A 294 -9.58 6.30 30.80
C VAL A 294 -11.05 6.56 30.47
N ASP A 295 -11.50 7.79 30.69
CA ASP A 295 -12.83 8.32 30.42
C ASP A 295 -12.91 9.12 29.11
N PHE A 296 -12.04 8.82 28.13
CA PHE A 296 -12.07 9.42 26.80
C PHE A 296 -13.49 9.39 26.20
N ASP A 297 -14.01 10.58 25.86
CA ASP A 297 -15.33 10.75 25.25
C ASP A 297 -15.26 10.40 23.75
N ASP A 298 -15.45 9.12 23.45
CA ASP A 298 -15.42 8.59 22.08
C ASP A 298 -16.60 9.03 21.19
N GLU A 299 -17.54 9.82 21.72
CA GLU A 299 -18.69 10.34 20.99
C GLU A 299 -18.53 11.82 20.65
N ASN A 300 -18.10 12.66 21.59
CA ASN A 300 -18.09 14.12 21.43
C ASN A 300 -16.68 14.72 21.40
N HIS A 301 -15.63 13.96 21.75
CA HIS A 301 -14.28 14.51 21.71
C HIS A 301 -13.91 14.89 20.26
N PRO A 302 -13.30 16.07 20.01
CA PRO A 302 -13.01 16.53 18.64
C PRO A 302 -12.19 15.56 17.80
N THR A 303 -11.35 14.74 18.44
CA THR A 303 -10.48 13.77 17.75
C THR A 303 -11.09 12.38 17.59
N ALA A 304 -12.22 12.07 18.25
CA ALA A 304 -12.79 10.72 18.26
C ALA A 304 -13.20 10.25 16.86
N HIS A 305 -13.65 11.17 16.02
CA HIS A 305 -14.17 10.85 14.68
C HIS A 305 -13.19 11.19 13.55
N ALA A 306 -11.92 11.46 13.87
CA ALA A 306 -10.93 11.92 12.89
C ALA A 306 -10.54 10.83 11.87
N GLY A 307 -10.41 9.57 12.32
CA GLY A 307 -9.90 8.49 11.49
C GLY A 307 -8.42 8.67 11.10
N ILE A 308 -8.02 8.01 10.02
CA ILE A 308 -6.77 8.31 9.31
C ILE A 308 -7.05 9.54 8.44
N THR A 309 -6.48 10.67 8.85
CA THR A 309 -6.57 11.95 8.13
C THR A 309 -5.57 12.03 6.97
N CYS A 310 -5.72 13.06 6.12
CA CYS A 310 -4.72 13.39 5.11
C CYS A 310 -3.34 13.55 5.76
N VAL A 311 -3.27 14.29 6.87
CA VAL A 311 -2.01 14.60 7.54
C VAL A 311 -1.46 13.39 8.28
N SER A 312 -2.29 12.56 8.94
CA SER A 312 -1.76 11.39 9.66
C SER A 312 -1.07 10.39 8.73
N CYS A 313 -1.51 10.32 7.47
CA CYS A 313 -0.87 9.51 6.43
C CYS A 313 0.35 10.22 5.84
N HIS A 314 0.19 11.47 5.38
CA HIS A 314 1.22 12.18 4.62
C HIS A 314 2.33 12.84 5.48
N ALA A 315 2.14 12.94 6.80
CA ALA A 315 3.15 13.45 7.74
C ALA A 315 4.07 12.36 8.30
N ILE A 316 3.90 11.11 7.86
CA ILE A 316 4.88 10.06 8.14
C ILE A 316 6.20 10.45 7.46
N GLU A 317 7.26 10.50 8.26
CA GLU A 317 8.60 10.92 7.83
C GLU A 317 9.47 9.72 7.50
N GLN A 318 9.31 8.62 8.24
CA GLN A 318 10.19 7.46 8.15
C GLN A 318 9.42 6.17 8.48
N LEU A 319 9.79 5.08 7.82
CA LEU A 319 9.38 3.72 8.19
C LEU A 319 10.36 3.15 9.22
N GLY A 320 9.86 2.54 10.29
CA GLY A 320 10.72 2.03 11.37
C GLY A 320 11.33 0.68 11.06
N SER A 321 10.51 -0.30 10.66
CA SER A 321 10.92 -1.63 10.24
C SER A 321 9.77 -2.36 9.54
N PRO A 322 10.01 -3.48 8.84
CA PRO A 322 8.93 -4.26 8.21
C PRO A 322 8.16 -5.15 9.21
N ARG A 323 8.15 -4.82 10.51
CA ARG A 323 7.39 -5.54 11.54
C ARG A 323 5.89 -5.26 11.52
N GLY A 324 5.47 -4.13 10.94
CA GLY A 324 4.08 -3.68 11.02
C GLY A 324 3.74 -3.03 12.36
N ASN A 325 2.51 -3.18 12.88
CA ASN A 325 2.05 -2.58 14.16
C ASN A 325 2.29 -1.06 14.28
N ALA A 326 2.08 -0.32 13.19
CA ALA A 326 2.32 1.10 13.04
C ALA A 326 3.79 1.51 13.29
N ASP A 327 4.76 0.67 12.91
CA ASP A 327 6.19 1.00 13.04
C ASP A 327 6.62 2.07 12.03
N TYR A 328 6.29 3.32 12.34
CA TYR A 328 6.63 4.52 11.58
C TYR A 328 6.95 5.69 12.53
N VAL A 329 7.65 6.69 11.99
CA VAL A 329 7.89 7.97 12.65
C VAL A 329 7.06 9.05 11.96
N ILE A 330 6.22 9.74 12.73
CA ILE A 330 5.42 10.89 12.29
C ILE A 330 5.98 12.18 12.86
N ALA A 331 5.87 13.28 12.13
CA ALA A 331 6.21 14.61 12.61
C ALA A 331 5.02 15.57 12.45
N ALA A 332 4.99 16.63 13.25
CA ALA A 332 4.12 17.76 12.94
C ALA A 332 4.61 18.40 11.61
N PRO A 333 3.75 18.58 10.60
CA PRO A 333 4.16 19.17 9.33
C PRO A 333 4.77 20.55 9.50
N GLU A 334 5.79 20.89 8.70
CA GLU A 334 6.23 22.28 8.59
C GLU A 334 5.18 23.10 7.82
N GLU A 335 4.87 24.28 8.34
CA GLU A 335 3.72 25.07 7.88
C GLU A 335 4.14 26.33 7.14
N TYR A 336 3.33 26.73 6.17
CA TYR A 336 3.45 28.04 5.53
C TYR A 336 2.94 29.13 6.48
N PRO A 337 3.42 30.39 6.34
CA PRO A 337 2.88 31.51 7.09
C PRO A 337 1.35 31.56 7.04
N PHE A 338 0.74 31.77 8.20
CA PHE A 338 -0.71 31.89 8.37
C PHE A 338 -1.53 30.60 8.16
N ALA A 339 -0.91 29.41 8.22
CA ALA A 339 -1.59 28.12 8.06
C ALA A 339 -2.80 27.92 8.99
N PHE A 340 -2.73 28.42 10.23
CA PHE A 340 -3.79 28.32 11.24
C PHE A 340 -4.62 29.61 11.41
N SER A 341 -4.58 30.54 10.46
CA SER A 341 -5.29 31.81 10.60
C SER A 341 -6.75 31.72 10.18
N ASP A 342 -7.66 32.05 11.09
CA ASP A 342 -9.09 32.20 10.80
C ASP A 342 -9.42 33.45 9.94
N ASN A 343 -8.43 34.32 9.71
CA ASN A 343 -8.63 35.52 8.91
C ASN A 343 -8.61 35.16 7.42
N THR A 344 -9.72 35.40 6.72
CA THR A 344 -9.89 35.07 5.29
C THR A 344 -8.81 35.69 4.39
N TYR A 345 -8.28 36.88 4.72
CA TYR A 345 -7.20 37.49 3.95
C TYR A 345 -5.85 36.82 4.20
N LEU A 346 -5.55 36.42 5.43
CA LEU A 346 -4.30 35.74 5.76
C LEU A 346 -4.31 34.29 5.26
N SER A 347 -5.45 33.60 5.33
CA SER A 347 -5.66 32.29 4.71
C SER A 347 -5.51 32.35 3.18
N PHE A 348 -6.04 33.40 2.54
CA PHE A 348 -5.80 33.64 1.11
C PHE A 348 -4.32 33.83 0.80
N ILE A 349 -3.58 34.60 1.62
CA ILE A 349 -2.12 34.77 1.46
C ILE A 349 -1.40 33.43 1.62
N ASN A 350 -1.78 32.62 2.61
CA ASN A 350 -1.22 31.28 2.80
C ASN A 350 -1.38 30.42 1.54
N GLY A 351 -2.61 30.32 1.01
CA GLY A 351 -2.87 29.58 -0.23
C GLY A 351 -2.09 30.14 -1.44
N LEU A 352 -1.90 31.45 -1.51
CA LEU A 352 -1.08 32.09 -2.55
C LEU A 352 0.41 31.73 -2.43
N LEU A 353 0.95 31.63 -1.21
CA LEU A 353 2.34 31.21 -0.97
C LEU A 353 2.55 29.75 -1.41
N ILE A 354 1.66 28.85 -0.98
CA ILE A 354 1.72 27.42 -1.32
C ILE A 354 1.65 27.24 -2.83
N LYS A 355 0.65 27.86 -3.49
CA LYS A 355 0.49 27.72 -4.94
C LYS A 355 1.66 28.36 -5.70
N GLY A 356 2.18 29.49 -5.22
CA GLY A 356 3.31 30.20 -5.84
C GLY A 356 4.62 29.41 -5.79
N LYS A 357 4.94 28.85 -4.63
CA LYS A 357 6.17 28.07 -4.37
C LYS A 357 5.83 26.79 -3.61
N PRO A 358 5.35 25.73 -4.28
CA PRO A 358 4.83 24.52 -3.61
C PRO A 358 5.89 23.54 -3.12
N GLN A 359 7.18 23.85 -3.21
CA GLN A 359 8.25 22.86 -2.97
C GLN A 359 8.23 22.34 -1.52
N LEU A 360 8.21 23.25 -0.53
CA LEU A 360 8.05 22.88 0.88
C LEU A 360 6.80 22.00 1.11
N HIS A 361 5.70 22.27 0.39
CA HIS A 361 4.47 21.48 0.53
C HIS A 361 4.65 20.05 -0.02
N LYS A 362 5.31 19.91 -1.18
CA LYS A 362 5.61 18.59 -1.76
C LYS A 362 6.53 17.78 -0.87
N ASP A 363 7.61 18.38 -0.37
CA ASP A 363 8.60 17.68 0.44
C ASP A 363 8.02 17.27 1.80
N THR A 364 7.12 18.09 2.35
CA THR A 364 6.41 17.78 3.60
C THR A 364 5.45 16.60 3.44
N PHE A 365 4.65 16.56 2.37
CA PHE A 365 3.54 15.60 2.26
C PHE A 365 3.76 14.44 1.27
N LEU A 366 4.78 14.46 0.41
CA LEU A 366 5.03 13.44 -0.61
C LEU A 366 6.50 13.00 -0.62
N LYS A 367 6.79 12.01 0.21
CA LYS A 367 8.10 11.36 0.35
C LYS A 367 8.18 10.05 -0.45
N PRO A 368 9.39 9.56 -0.82
CA PRO A 368 9.57 8.30 -1.54
C PRO A 368 8.86 7.09 -0.90
N LEU A 369 8.81 7.04 0.44
CA LEU A 369 8.14 5.97 1.20
C LEU A 369 6.67 5.75 0.77
N HIS A 370 5.94 6.79 0.35
CA HIS A 370 4.53 6.66 -0.03
C HIS A 370 4.30 5.82 -1.29
N LYS A 371 5.36 5.51 -2.04
CA LYS A 371 5.32 4.66 -3.23
C LYS A 371 5.68 3.20 -2.94
N SER A 372 6.09 2.89 -1.70
CA SER A 372 6.55 1.57 -1.31
C SER A 372 5.41 0.73 -0.71
N SER A 373 5.51 -0.59 -0.81
CA SER A 373 4.53 -1.48 -0.19
C SER A 373 4.69 -1.56 1.33
N GLU A 374 5.90 -1.33 1.84
CA GLU A 374 6.24 -1.24 3.26
C GLU A 374 5.46 -0.14 3.97
N PHE A 375 5.16 0.97 3.29
CA PHE A 375 4.34 2.05 3.84
C PHE A 375 2.96 1.55 4.26
N CYS A 376 2.25 0.86 3.37
CA CYS A 376 0.98 0.19 3.68
C CYS A 376 1.20 -0.93 4.72
N GLY A 377 2.33 -1.64 4.62
CA GLY A 377 2.74 -2.71 5.52
C GLY A 377 2.84 -2.29 6.99
N THR A 378 3.11 -1.01 7.29
CA THR A 378 3.11 -0.50 8.67
C THR A 378 1.79 -0.78 9.39
N CYS A 379 0.66 -0.71 8.69
CA CYS A 379 -0.67 -0.96 9.25
C CYS A 379 -1.27 -2.30 8.81
N HIS A 380 -0.88 -2.82 7.64
CA HIS A 380 -1.41 -4.06 7.05
C HIS A 380 -0.60 -5.34 7.35
N LYS A 381 0.44 -5.22 8.18
CA LYS A 381 1.11 -6.32 8.89
C LYS A 381 0.95 -6.12 10.38
N VAL A 382 0.52 -7.16 11.08
CA VAL A 382 0.16 -7.07 12.49
C VAL A 382 0.66 -8.31 13.25
N HIS A 383 1.11 -8.08 14.47
CA HIS A 383 1.32 -9.12 15.47
C HIS A 383 0.66 -8.71 16.78
N ILE A 384 0.17 -9.68 17.55
CA ILE A 384 -0.45 -9.43 18.83
C ILE A 384 0.66 -9.52 19.89
N PRO A 385 0.97 -8.41 20.59
CA PRO A 385 2.05 -8.39 21.57
C PRO A 385 1.60 -9.03 22.88
N GLU A 386 2.56 -9.55 23.65
CA GLU A 386 2.31 -10.14 24.98
C GLU A 386 1.64 -9.16 25.94
N VAL A 387 1.97 -7.86 25.84
CA VAL A 387 1.33 -6.81 26.65
C VAL A 387 -0.17 -6.74 26.40
N LEU A 388 -0.67 -7.13 25.23
CA LEU A 388 -2.10 -7.15 24.93
C LEU A 388 -2.74 -8.50 25.31
N ASN A 389 -2.17 -9.63 24.86
CA ASN A 389 -2.78 -10.96 25.03
C ASN A 389 -2.39 -11.72 26.30
N LYS A 390 -1.44 -11.19 27.09
CA LYS A 390 -0.96 -11.79 28.35
C LYS A 390 -0.41 -13.21 28.19
N TYR A 391 0.20 -13.51 27.05
CA TYR A 391 0.74 -14.84 26.74
C TYR A 391 2.10 -14.80 26.06
N LYS A 392 2.17 -14.41 24.78
CA LYS A 392 3.41 -14.24 24.00
C LYS A 392 3.15 -13.48 22.71
N TRP A 393 4.19 -13.24 21.92
CA TRP A 393 4.02 -12.77 20.54
C TRP A 393 3.22 -13.78 19.71
N LEU A 394 2.17 -13.31 19.04
CA LEU A 394 1.37 -14.13 18.12
C LEU A 394 1.21 -13.40 16.79
N ARG A 395 1.28 -14.12 15.66
CA ARG A 395 1.04 -13.51 14.36
C ARG A 395 -0.45 -13.16 14.21
N GLY A 396 -0.72 -11.89 13.89
CA GLY A 396 -2.04 -11.40 13.53
C GLY A 396 -2.26 -11.41 12.01
N GLN A 397 -2.97 -10.40 11.53
CA GLN A 397 -3.23 -10.19 10.10
C GLN A 397 -1.94 -9.81 9.36
N ASN A 398 -1.70 -10.33 8.15
CA ASN A 398 -0.42 -10.13 7.45
C ASN A 398 -0.52 -10.10 5.92
N HIS A 399 -1.17 -9.04 5.41
CA HIS A 399 -1.32 -8.86 3.96
C HIS A 399 0.02 -8.56 3.29
N TYR A 400 0.88 -7.81 3.98
CA TYR A 400 2.16 -7.38 3.42
C TYR A 400 3.03 -8.58 3.06
N ASP A 401 3.28 -9.53 3.98
CA ASP A 401 4.12 -10.68 3.67
C ASP A 401 3.43 -11.60 2.64
N SER A 402 2.09 -11.74 2.68
CA SER A 402 1.38 -12.51 1.66
C SER A 402 1.54 -11.91 0.26
N PHE A 403 1.55 -10.58 0.15
CA PHE A 403 1.82 -9.88 -1.11
C PHE A 403 3.28 -9.99 -1.53
N LEU A 404 4.20 -9.67 -0.61
CA LEU A 404 5.65 -9.76 -0.82
C LEU A 404 6.03 -11.14 -1.36
N LEU A 405 5.52 -12.21 -0.76
CA LEU A 405 5.83 -13.59 -1.14
C LEU A 405 5.03 -14.16 -2.32
N SER A 406 4.23 -13.34 -2.99
CA SER A 406 3.42 -13.73 -4.13
C SER A 406 4.18 -13.67 -5.46
N GLY A 407 3.63 -14.28 -6.50
CA GLY A 407 4.11 -14.10 -7.87
C GLY A 407 3.70 -12.75 -8.45
N VAL A 408 2.71 -12.08 -7.84
CA VAL A 408 2.18 -10.79 -8.28
C VAL A 408 3.17 -9.68 -7.97
N SER A 409 3.76 -9.68 -6.78
CA SER A 409 4.86 -8.78 -6.40
C SER A 409 6.12 -8.96 -7.24
N GLY A 410 6.28 -10.16 -7.84
CA GLY A 410 7.49 -10.53 -8.56
C GLY A 410 8.62 -11.05 -7.67
N HIS A 411 8.39 -11.24 -6.36
CA HIS A 411 9.43 -11.76 -5.45
C HIS A 411 9.23 -13.25 -5.12
N GLY A 412 8.01 -13.76 -5.09
CA GLY A 412 7.73 -15.14 -4.67
C GLY A 412 8.11 -16.21 -5.71
N VAL A 413 9.09 -17.05 -5.41
CA VAL A 413 9.58 -18.13 -6.33
C VAL A 413 8.70 -19.38 -6.40
N GLN A 414 7.69 -19.48 -5.53
CA GLN A 414 6.88 -20.69 -5.35
C GLN A 414 5.50 -20.63 -6.01
N SER A 415 5.19 -19.55 -6.71
CA SER A 415 3.86 -19.31 -7.26
C SER A 415 3.46 -20.36 -8.30
N PHE A 416 2.19 -20.71 -8.36
CA PHE A 416 1.65 -21.62 -9.40
C PHE A 416 1.52 -20.92 -10.75
N TYR A 417 1.27 -19.60 -10.72
CA TYR A 417 1.13 -18.74 -11.88
C TYR A 417 1.88 -17.43 -11.63
N TYR A 418 2.44 -16.86 -12.69
CA TYR A 418 3.16 -15.58 -12.65
C TYR A 418 2.55 -14.61 -13.65
N PRO A 419 2.42 -13.32 -13.30
CA PRO A 419 1.94 -12.31 -14.24
C PRO A 419 2.96 -12.05 -15.34
N GLY A 420 2.53 -11.35 -16.39
CA GLY A 420 3.41 -10.85 -17.45
C GLY A 420 4.33 -9.71 -16.98
N LYS A 421 3.98 -9.04 -15.88
CA LYS A 421 4.77 -7.99 -15.23
C LYS A 421 4.46 -7.99 -13.73
N ALA A 422 5.47 -7.77 -12.90
CA ALA A 422 5.29 -7.54 -11.47
C ALA A 422 4.48 -6.26 -11.21
N ILE A 423 3.74 -6.29 -10.11
CA ILE A 423 3.11 -5.14 -9.47
C ILE A 423 3.87 -4.96 -8.16
N ASP A 424 4.66 -3.90 -8.02
CA ASP A 424 5.60 -3.76 -6.90
C ASP A 424 5.00 -3.07 -5.67
N ASN A 425 3.79 -2.51 -5.78
CA ASN A 425 3.17 -1.73 -4.72
C ASN A 425 1.65 -1.99 -4.60
N CYS A 426 1.11 -1.74 -3.39
CA CYS A 426 -0.32 -1.91 -3.11
C CYS A 426 -1.18 -0.83 -3.80
N SER A 427 -0.61 0.34 -4.05
CA SER A 427 -1.31 1.52 -4.59
C SER A 427 -1.74 1.35 -6.05
N GLU A 428 -1.08 0.48 -6.82
CA GLU A 428 -1.49 0.15 -8.19
C GLU A 428 -2.88 -0.47 -8.27
N CYS A 429 -3.26 -1.27 -7.25
CA CYS A 429 -4.58 -1.89 -7.17
C CYS A 429 -5.55 -1.08 -6.30
N HIS A 430 -5.11 -0.57 -5.15
CA HIS A 430 -5.99 0.06 -4.15
C HIS A 430 -6.10 1.58 -4.29
N MET A 431 -5.24 2.22 -5.08
CA MET A 431 -5.27 3.65 -5.37
C MET A 431 -5.21 3.91 -6.89
N PRO A 432 -6.16 3.34 -7.67
CA PRO A 432 -6.12 3.41 -9.12
C PRO A 432 -6.14 4.87 -9.60
N LEU A 433 -5.50 5.13 -10.73
CA LEU A 433 -5.50 6.47 -11.32
C LEU A 433 -6.91 6.88 -11.73
N VAL A 434 -7.36 8.04 -11.23
CA VAL A 434 -8.66 8.64 -11.54
C VAL A 434 -8.47 10.03 -12.13
N LYS A 435 -9.33 10.38 -13.09
CA LYS A 435 -9.31 11.71 -13.71
C LYS A 435 -9.66 12.77 -12.66
N SER A 436 -8.89 13.85 -12.61
CA SER A 436 -9.09 14.93 -11.64
C SER A 436 -8.73 16.30 -12.23
N GLN A 437 -9.27 17.36 -11.63
CA GLN A 437 -8.88 18.74 -11.90
C GLN A 437 -8.20 19.40 -10.67
N ASP A 438 -7.88 18.62 -9.64
CA ASP A 438 -7.15 19.09 -8.47
C ASP A 438 -5.82 19.75 -8.87
N PHE A 439 -5.36 20.70 -8.05
CA PHE A 439 -4.16 21.49 -8.33
C PHE A 439 -2.90 20.63 -8.50
N GLY A 440 -2.86 19.48 -7.82
CA GLY A 440 -1.76 18.51 -7.85
C GLY A 440 -1.87 17.45 -8.95
N ALA A 441 -2.91 17.46 -9.79
CA ALA A 441 -3.12 16.43 -10.80
C ALA A 441 -2.07 16.49 -11.93
N SER A 442 -1.65 15.32 -12.42
CA SER A 442 -0.59 15.16 -13.42
C SER A 442 -0.95 14.09 -14.45
N VAL A 443 -0.23 14.05 -15.57
CA VAL A 443 -0.30 12.93 -16.51
C VAL A 443 0.60 11.82 -15.95
N ASN A 444 -0.01 10.79 -15.36
CA ASN A 444 0.70 9.71 -14.64
C ASN A 444 0.78 8.40 -15.44
N ASP A 445 0.12 8.34 -16.59
CA ASP A 445 0.03 7.20 -17.50
C ASP A 445 0.07 7.68 -18.97
N ASP A 446 -0.18 6.77 -19.90
CA ASP A 446 -0.24 7.09 -21.34
C ASP A 446 -1.50 7.89 -21.73
N SER A 447 -2.28 8.38 -20.75
CA SER A 447 -3.48 9.17 -21.01
C SER A 447 -3.16 10.61 -21.44
N THR A 448 -4.17 11.28 -21.97
CA THR A 448 -4.08 12.69 -22.41
C THR A 448 -4.71 13.66 -21.41
N PHE A 449 -5.16 13.18 -20.26
CA PHE A 449 -5.82 13.97 -19.22
C PHE A 449 -5.07 13.90 -17.89
N LEU A 450 -5.36 14.85 -16.99
CA LEU A 450 -4.75 14.88 -15.67
C LEU A 450 -5.44 13.85 -14.75
N THR A 451 -4.64 13.20 -13.93
CA THR A 451 -5.04 12.14 -13.00
C THR A 451 -4.43 12.36 -11.62
N VAL A 452 -5.05 11.73 -10.62
CA VAL A 452 -4.53 11.54 -9.27
C VAL A 452 -4.70 10.07 -8.89
N HIS A 453 -3.96 9.61 -7.89
CA HIS A 453 -4.23 8.31 -7.28
C HIS A 453 -5.56 8.36 -6.51
N GLY A 454 -6.37 7.31 -6.65
CA GLY A 454 -7.66 7.22 -5.99
C GLY A 454 -7.52 7.10 -4.47
N HIS A 455 -8.35 7.80 -3.70
CA HIS A 455 -8.30 7.81 -2.23
C HIS A 455 -9.57 7.23 -1.58
N GLN A 456 -10.40 6.54 -2.36
CA GLN A 456 -11.55 5.79 -1.84
C GLN A 456 -11.14 4.43 -1.26
N PHE A 457 -10.02 3.87 -1.73
CA PHE A 457 -9.51 2.54 -1.35
C PHE A 457 -10.57 1.43 -1.46
N PRO A 458 -11.24 1.28 -2.63
CA PRO A 458 -12.21 0.20 -2.78
C PRO A 458 -11.53 -1.15 -2.52
N ALA A 459 -12.26 -2.01 -1.83
CA ALA A 459 -11.91 -3.38 -1.47
C ALA A 459 -13.20 -4.14 -1.10
N ALA A 460 -13.15 -5.07 -0.14
CA ALA A 460 -14.31 -5.90 0.20
C ALA A 460 -15.34 -5.27 1.18
N ASN A 461 -15.13 -4.04 1.68
CA ASN A 461 -15.98 -3.50 2.76
C ASN A 461 -17.29 -2.87 2.26
N THR A 462 -18.31 -3.69 2.03
CA THR A 462 -19.66 -3.22 1.66
C THR A 462 -20.57 -2.86 2.84
N ALA A 463 -20.17 -3.21 4.07
CA ALA A 463 -21.00 -2.97 5.26
C ALA A 463 -20.94 -1.53 5.76
N ILE A 464 -19.75 -0.91 5.81
CA ILE A 464 -19.63 0.45 6.37
C ILE A 464 -20.42 1.49 5.55
N PRO A 465 -20.33 1.53 4.20
CA PRO A 465 -21.16 2.44 3.42
C PRO A 465 -22.66 2.21 3.62
N TYR A 466 -23.09 0.95 3.73
CA TYR A 466 -24.50 0.59 3.99
C TYR A 466 -24.97 1.07 5.37
N LEU A 467 -24.22 0.75 6.42
CA LEU A 467 -24.56 1.09 7.81
C LEU A 467 -24.61 2.61 8.05
N LEU A 468 -23.81 3.38 7.30
CA LEU A 468 -23.74 4.83 7.42
C LEU A 468 -24.60 5.57 6.39
N GLY A 469 -25.36 4.86 5.55
CA GLY A 469 -26.25 5.46 4.54
C GLY A 469 -25.50 6.29 3.49
N MET A 470 -24.31 5.85 3.09
CA MET A 470 -23.52 6.51 2.04
C MET A 470 -24.16 6.34 0.65
N PRO A 471 -23.78 7.17 -0.34
CA PRO A 471 -24.22 7.00 -1.72
C PRO A 471 -23.92 5.60 -2.29
N ASP A 472 -24.82 5.09 -3.14
CA ASP A 472 -24.75 3.73 -3.70
C ASP A 472 -23.46 3.49 -4.51
N ASP A 473 -22.93 4.52 -5.17
CA ASP A 473 -21.71 4.45 -5.99
C ASP A 473 -20.46 4.07 -5.16
N VAL A 474 -20.48 4.30 -3.85
CA VAL A 474 -19.44 3.84 -2.93
C VAL A 474 -19.40 2.31 -2.89
N ASN A 475 -20.55 1.66 -2.72
CA ASN A 475 -20.65 0.20 -2.73
C ASN A 475 -20.47 -0.38 -4.15
N GLU A 476 -20.91 0.30 -5.21
CA GLU A 476 -20.64 -0.12 -6.58
C GLU A 476 -19.13 -0.18 -6.90
N ALA A 477 -18.30 0.67 -6.27
CA ALA A 477 -16.84 0.59 -6.39
C ALA A 477 -16.27 -0.67 -5.71
N HIS A 478 -16.76 -1.02 -4.51
CA HIS A 478 -16.40 -2.25 -3.80
C HIS A 478 -16.82 -3.50 -4.58
N GLU A 479 -18.05 -3.52 -5.10
CA GLU A 479 -18.59 -4.62 -5.91
C GLU A 479 -17.78 -4.83 -7.19
N ARG A 480 -17.39 -3.76 -7.89
CA ARG A 480 -16.54 -3.84 -9.08
C ARG A 480 -15.18 -4.48 -8.81
N MET A 481 -14.61 -4.26 -7.62
CA MET A 481 -13.33 -4.88 -7.25
C MET A 481 -13.49 -6.36 -6.86
N LEU A 482 -14.61 -6.71 -6.21
CA LEU A 482 -14.90 -8.08 -5.80
C LEU A 482 -15.31 -8.98 -6.98
N LYS A 483 -16.13 -8.47 -7.89
CA LYS A 483 -16.70 -9.24 -8.99
C LYS A 483 -15.60 -9.80 -9.89
N ASP A 484 -15.69 -11.10 -10.19
CA ASP A 484 -14.76 -11.86 -11.02
C ASP A 484 -13.29 -11.85 -10.54
N SER A 485 -13.04 -11.40 -9.31
CA SER A 485 -11.71 -11.49 -8.67
C SER A 485 -11.31 -12.92 -8.33
N LEU A 486 -12.31 -13.80 -8.19
CA LEU A 486 -12.19 -15.24 -8.17
C LEU A 486 -13.05 -15.87 -9.27
N ARG A 487 -12.80 -17.14 -9.57
CA ARG A 487 -13.63 -17.98 -10.43
C ARG A 487 -14.19 -19.16 -9.64
N VAL A 488 -15.45 -19.51 -9.90
CA VAL A 488 -16.05 -20.78 -9.50
C VAL A 488 -16.15 -21.66 -10.74
N ASP A 489 -15.81 -22.94 -10.62
CA ASP A 489 -15.87 -23.92 -11.70
C ASP A 489 -16.45 -25.23 -11.18
N ILE A 490 -17.63 -25.61 -11.67
CA ILE A 490 -18.20 -26.96 -11.47
C ILE A 490 -17.37 -27.90 -12.34
N PHE A 491 -16.31 -28.43 -11.73
CA PHE A 491 -15.20 -29.05 -12.43
C PHE A 491 -15.51 -30.49 -12.82
N GLY A 492 -15.99 -31.30 -11.88
CA GLY A 492 -16.10 -32.74 -12.07
C GLY A 492 -17.23 -33.37 -11.27
N ILE A 493 -17.63 -34.57 -11.68
CA ILE A 493 -18.64 -35.37 -10.99
C ILE A 493 -18.17 -36.82 -10.84
N ARG A 494 -18.59 -37.47 -9.75
CA ARG A 494 -18.34 -38.90 -9.46
C ARG A 494 -19.65 -39.58 -9.15
N ALA A 495 -19.86 -40.80 -9.66
CA ALA A 495 -20.97 -41.65 -9.27
C ALA A 495 -20.58 -42.46 -8.03
N GLY A 496 -20.91 -41.95 -6.84
CA GLY A 496 -20.53 -42.51 -5.55
C GLY A 496 -20.42 -41.44 -4.47
N SER A 497 -19.94 -41.84 -3.29
CA SER A 497 -19.88 -40.99 -2.10
C SER A 497 -18.46 -40.63 -1.65
N ASP A 498 -17.43 -41.03 -2.39
CA ASP A 498 -16.03 -40.91 -1.99
C ASP A 498 -15.16 -40.29 -3.10
N ILE A 499 -14.14 -39.52 -2.70
CA ILE A 499 -13.19 -38.85 -3.59
C ILE A 499 -12.22 -39.81 -4.33
N ASP A 500 -12.16 -41.08 -3.94
CA ASP A 500 -11.38 -42.13 -4.60
C ASP A 500 -12.11 -42.77 -5.79
N VAL A 501 -13.41 -42.53 -5.94
CA VAL A 501 -14.20 -42.98 -7.10
C VAL A 501 -13.73 -42.26 -8.36
N PRO A 502 -13.66 -42.92 -9.54
CA PRO A 502 -13.27 -42.25 -10.79
C PRO A 502 -14.10 -40.99 -11.08
N ILE A 503 -13.40 -39.90 -11.37
CA ILE A 503 -14.00 -38.62 -11.73
C ILE A 503 -14.27 -38.53 -13.23
N VAL A 504 -15.43 -37.99 -13.58
CA VAL A 504 -15.72 -37.51 -14.92
C VAL A 504 -15.49 -36.01 -14.94
N ALA A 505 -14.40 -35.60 -15.59
CA ALA A 505 -13.95 -34.22 -15.63
C ALA A 505 -13.06 -33.94 -16.87
N PRO A 506 -12.92 -32.67 -17.28
CA PRO A 506 -13.77 -31.57 -16.81
C PRO A 506 -15.21 -31.75 -17.35
N ILE A 507 -16.21 -31.36 -16.58
CA ILE A 507 -17.59 -31.31 -17.06
C ILE A 507 -17.66 -30.23 -18.14
N ARG A 508 -18.34 -30.55 -19.25
CA ARG A 508 -18.35 -29.83 -20.54
C ARG A 508 -17.09 -30.06 -21.39
N PRO A 509 -17.26 -30.38 -22.69
CA PRO A 509 -18.53 -30.36 -23.45
C PRO A 509 -19.42 -31.59 -23.22
N GLU A 510 -18.86 -32.69 -22.72
CA GLU A 510 -19.64 -33.90 -22.42
C GLU A 510 -20.39 -33.72 -21.10
N LEU A 511 -21.71 -33.76 -21.19
CA LEU A 511 -22.62 -33.75 -20.05
C LEU A 511 -23.15 -35.18 -19.86
N LEU A 512 -23.23 -35.62 -18.62
CA LEU A 512 -23.83 -36.89 -18.25
C LEU A 512 -25.26 -36.64 -17.75
N SER A 513 -26.19 -37.52 -18.13
CA SER A 513 -27.48 -37.59 -17.43
C SER A 513 -27.27 -38.19 -16.04
N LEU A 514 -27.84 -37.56 -15.01
CA LEU A 514 -27.87 -38.13 -13.67
C LEU A 514 -29.00 -39.16 -13.57
N GLU A 515 -28.72 -40.32 -13.00
CA GLU A 515 -29.68 -41.41 -12.85
C GLU A 515 -30.43 -41.28 -11.51
N ALA A 516 -31.71 -41.66 -11.52
CA ALA A 516 -32.56 -41.65 -10.32
C ALA A 516 -32.02 -42.59 -9.22
N GLY A 517 -32.15 -42.16 -7.96
CA GLY A 517 -31.71 -42.92 -6.78
C GLY A 517 -30.19 -43.07 -6.61
N ASN A 518 -29.39 -42.59 -7.56
CA ASN A 518 -27.94 -42.62 -7.45
C ASN A 518 -27.40 -41.47 -6.59
N VAL A 519 -26.24 -41.71 -5.98
CA VAL A 519 -25.49 -40.71 -5.23
C VAL A 519 -24.36 -40.17 -6.10
N TYR A 520 -24.23 -38.85 -6.15
CA TYR A 520 -23.16 -38.18 -6.88
C TYR A 520 -22.33 -37.28 -5.96
N LEU A 521 -21.04 -37.17 -6.27
CA LEU A 521 -20.14 -36.17 -5.68
C LEU A 521 -19.78 -35.13 -6.75
N LEU A 522 -20.07 -33.87 -6.47
CA LEU A 522 -19.71 -32.71 -7.27
C LEU A 522 -18.40 -32.11 -6.74
N ASP A 523 -17.41 -31.98 -7.60
CA ASP A 523 -16.14 -31.31 -7.30
C ASP A 523 -16.18 -29.89 -7.89
N ILE A 524 -16.21 -28.89 -7.01
CA ILE A 524 -16.27 -27.46 -7.37
C ILE A 524 -14.93 -26.80 -7.02
N VAL A 525 -14.33 -26.10 -7.97
CA VAL A 525 -13.04 -25.41 -7.80
C VAL A 525 -13.28 -23.91 -7.65
N ILE A 526 -12.63 -23.32 -6.64
CA ILE A 526 -12.59 -21.87 -6.41
C ILE A 526 -11.17 -21.37 -6.67
N ARG A 527 -10.99 -20.37 -7.54
CA ARG A 527 -9.67 -19.92 -8.01
C ARG A 527 -9.49 -18.41 -7.86
N SER A 528 -8.42 -17.95 -7.21
CA SER A 528 -8.03 -16.53 -7.18
C SER A 528 -7.49 -16.03 -8.53
N LEU A 529 -7.95 -14.91 -9.07
CA LEU A 529 -7.50 -14.41 -10.38
C LEU A 529 -6.69 -13.12 -10.27
N THR A 530 -7.24 -12.08 -9.63
CA THR A 530 -6.68 -10.73 -9.62
C THR A 530 -6.07 -10.33 -8.27
N ILE A 531 -6.06 -11.24 -7.30
CA ILE A 531 -5.64 -10.97 -5.93
C ILE A 531 -4.12 -11.15 -5.77
N GLY A 532 -3.47 -10.15 -5.17
CA GLY A 532 -2.03 -10.14 -4.87
C GLY A 532 -1.64 -10.68 -3.49
N HIS A 533 -2.59 -10.87 -2.58
CA HIS A 533 -2.41 -11.39 -1.21
C HIS A 533 -3.44 -12.51 -0.89
N LEU A 534 -3.62 -12.96 0.36
CA LEU A 534 -4.59 -14.01 0.65
C LEU A 534 -6.03 -13.51 0.39
N PHE A 535 -6.92 -14.43 0.01
CA PHE A 535 -8.36 -14.15 -0.10
C PHE A 535 -9.19 -15.06 0.82
N THR A 536 -10.07 -14.57 1.70
CA THR A 536 -10.17 -13.18 2.14
C THR A 536 -9.20 -12.92 3.27
N GLU A 537 -8.44 -11.83 3.20
CA GLU A 537 -7.54 -11.44 4.28
C GLU A 537 -8.09 -10.28 5.13
N GLY A 538 -7.33 -9.87 6.13
CA GLY A 538 -7.70 -8.89 7.13
C GLY A 538 -8.56 -9.52 8.18
N THR A 539 -9.79 -9.07 8.31
CA THR A 539 -10.75 -9.62 9.26
C THR A 539 -11.41 -10.89 8.71
N ALA A 540 -10.57 -11.85 8.30
CA ALA A 540 -10.96 -13.13 7.70
C ALA A 540 -11.80 -14.00 8.64
N ASP A 541 -11.74 -13.72 9.94
CA ASP A 541 -12.52 -14.34 11.02
C ASP A 541 -14.01 -13.96 11.00
N SER A 542 -14.31 -12.75 10.54
CA SER A 542 -15.66 -12.15 10.55
C SER A 542 -16.20 -11.84 9.16
N ASN A 543 -15.35 -11.82 8.12
CA ASN A 543 -15.78 -11.86 6.73
C ASN A 543 -16.55 -13.18 6.50
N GLN A 544 -17.77 -13.08 5.98
CA GLN A 544 -18.56 -14.26 5.63
C GLN A 544 -18.51 -14.45 4.11
N VAL A 545 -17.65 -15.37 3.68
CA VAL A 545 -17.56 -15.79 2.28
C VAL A 545 -17.92 -17.25 2.18
N TRP A 546 -18.93 -17.57 1.39
CA TRP A 546 -19.44 -18.93 1.30
C TRP A 546 -19.78 -19.32 -0.13
N LEU A 547 -19.73 -20.62 -0.38
CA LEU A 547 -20.18 -21.20 -1.63
C LEU A 547 -21.64 -21.64 -1.46
N GLU A 548 -22.55 -20.95 -2.14
CA GLU A 548 -23.94 -21.38 -2.29
C GLU A 548 -24.04 -22.36 -3.46
N VAL A 549 -24.69 -23.50 -3.25
CA VAL A 549 -24.94 -24.50 -4.29
C VAL A 549 -26.43 -24.82 -4.29
N ILE A 550 -27.08 -24.65 -5.43
CA ILE A 550 -28.50 -24.94 -5.62
C ILE A 550 -28.62 -25.94 -6.77
N VAL A 551 -29.34 -27.02 -6.53
CA VAL A 551 -29.66 -28.06 -7.51
C VAL A 551 -31.15 -28.03 -7.76
N THR A 552 -31.54 -27.84 -9.02
CA THR A 552 -32.94 -27.78 -9.44
C THR A 552 -33.27 -28.77 -10.53
N GLN A 553 -34.49 -29.31 -10.50
CA GLN A 553 -35.10 -30.12 -11.54
C GLN A 553 -36.50 -29.55 -11.81
N ASP A 554 -36.83 -29.25 -13.07
CA ASP A 554 -38.10 -28.61 -13.48
C ASP A 554 -38.47 -27.32 -12.72
N GLY A 555 -37.46 -26.61 -12.22
CA GLY A 555 -37.63 -25.41 -11.41
C GLY A 555 -37.91 -25.68 -9.92
N GLU A 556 -38.01 -26.94 -9.48
CA GLU A 556 -38.05 -27.32 -8.08
C GLU A 556 -36.63 -27.55 -7.53
N VAL A 557 -36.36 -27.11 -6.30
CA VAL A 557 -35.07 -27.33 -5.62
C VAL A 557 -35.04 -28.74 -5.05
N ILE A 558 -34.08 -29.55 -5.50
CA ILE A 558 -33.87 -30.93 -5.02
C ILE A 558 -32.62 -31.08 -4.15
N GLY A 559 -31.76 -30.07 -4.10
CA GLY A 559 -30.59 -30.03 -3.21
C GLY A 559 -30.07 -28.61 -3.04
N ASN A 560 -29.57 -28.28 -1.85
CA ASN A 560 -29.10 -26.94 -1.51
C ASN A 560 -27.98 -26.94 -0.46
N SER A 561 -27.14 -25.92 -0.50
CA SER A 561 -26.21 -25.55 0.57
C SER A 561 -25.89 -24.06 0.50
N GLY A 562 -25.53 -23.44 1.62
CA GLY A 562 -25.23 -22.01 1.65
C GLY A 562 -26.47 -21.11 1.74
N LEU A 563 -27.61 -21.64 2.19
CA LEU A 563 -28.82 -20.85 2.40
C LEU A 563 -28.70 -19.99 3.66
N ILE A 564 -29.38 -18.85 3.61
CA ILE A 564 -29.52 -17.91 4.72
C ILE A 564 -30.95 -18.03 5.25
N ASP A 565 -31.12 -18.11 6.58
CA ASP A 565 -32.45 -18.11 7.17
C ASP A 565 -33.14 -16.75 7.06
N ILE A 566 -34.47 -16.78 6.98
CA ILE A 566 -35.28 -15.58 6.77
C ILE A 566 -35.54 -14.79 8.07
N GLU A 567 -35.28 -15.40 9.23
CA GLU A 567 -35.66 -14.86 10.54
C GLU A 567 -34.62 -13.84 11.02
N ASN A 568 -33.35 -14.23 11.06
CA ASN A 568 -32.24 -13.40 11.54
C ASN A 568 -31.16 -13.18 10.48
N GLY A 569 -31.26 -13.81 9.31
CA GLY A 569 -30.29 -13.64 8.23
C GLY A 569 -28.98 -14.40 8.45
N ARG A 570 -28.97 -15.46 9.28
CA ARG A 570 -27.79 -16.29 9.54
C ARG A 570 -27.60 -17.35 8.45
N LEU A 571 -26.35 -17.58 8.13
CA LEU A 571 -25.92 -18.60 7.18
C LEU A 571 -25.98 -19.98 7.85
N ASP A 572 -26.37 -21.02 7.11
CA ASP A 572 -26.23 -22.42 7.57
C ASP A 572 -24.78 -22.68 8.04
N PRO A 573 -24.55 -23.02 9.33
CA PRO A 573 -23.22 -23.30 9.88
C PRO A 573 -22.46 -24.42 9.15
N LEU A 574 -23.17 -25.31 8.47
CA LEU A 574 -22.59 -26.40 7.71
C LEU A 574 -22.39 -26.05 6.22
N SER A 575 -22.31 -24.76 5.88
CA SER A 575 -21.91 -24.27 4.56
C SER A 575 -20.39 -24.23 4.43
N HIS A 576 -19.86 -24.38 3.21
CA HIS A 576 -18.43 -24.18 2.99
C HIS A 576 -18.07 -22.69 3.06
N LEU A 577 -17.19 -22.34 4.00
CA LEU A 577 -16.67 -20.99 4.21
C LEU A 577 -15.23 -20.85 3.68
N VAL A 578 -14.98 -19.78 2.91
CA VAL A 578 -13.65 -19.34 2.46
C VAL A 578 -13.14 -18.27 3.42
N ASN A 579 -12.78 -18.69 4.63
CA ASN A 579 -12.43 -17.81 5.74
C ASN A 579 -11.37 -18.45 6.66
N ALA A 580 -11.07 -17.80 7.79
CA ALA A 580 -10.27 -18.40 8.86
C ALA A 580 -11.11 -18.55 10.13
N TYR A 581 -11.06 -19.71 10.78
CA TYR A 581 -11.77 -19.93 12.05
C TYR A 581 -10.81 -19.73 13.21
N VAL A 582 -10.83 -18.53 13.80
CA VAL A 582 -9.88 -18.11 14.83
C VAL A 582 -10.41 -18.45 16.22
N LEU A 583 -9.52 -18.91 17.10
CA LEU A 583 -9.79 -19.36 18.45
C LEU A 583 -9.09 -18.51 19.50
N ASP A 584 -9.70 -18.44 20.70
CA ASP A 584 -9.02 -18.07 21.94
C ASP A 584 -8.21 -19.25 22.53
N ARG A 585 -7.54 -19.03 23.66
CA ARG A 585 -6.74 -20.07 24.35
C ARG A 585 -7.59 -21.20 24.93
N GLU A 586 -8.85 -20.91 25.21
CA GLU A 586 -9.83 -21.83 25.78
C GLU A 586 -10.58 -22.64 24.71
N GLY A 587 -10.28 -22.41 23.42
CA GLY A 587 -10.86 -23.11 22.28
C GLY A 587 -12.23 -22.57 21.87
N ASN A 588 -12.63 -21.37 22.29
CA ASN A 588 -13.82 -20.69 21.80
C ASN A 588 -13.50 -19.89 20.53
N ARG A 589 -14.50 -19.71 19.67
CA ARG A 589 -14.36 -18.87 18.47
C ARG A 589 -14.22 -17.40 18.86
N ILE A 590 -13.30 -16.70 18.21
CA ILE A 590 -13.27 -15.24 18.21
C ILE A 590 -14.45 -14.72 17.37
N ASP A 591 -15.46 -14.14 18.03
CA ASP A 591 -16.70 -13.68 17.39
C ASP A 591 -17.04 -12.21 17.68
N ARG A 592 -16.22 -11.51 18.49
CA ARG A 592 -16.38 -10.09 18.84
C ARG A 592 -15.27 -9.19 18.31
N ARG A 593 -14.32 -9.77 17.54
CA ARG A 593 -13.05 -9.15 17.14
C ARG A 593 -12.23 -8.62 18.33
N ASN A 594 -12.30 -9.34 19.43
CA ASN A 594 -11.44 -9.19 20.62
C ASN A 594 -10.02 -9.64 20.25
N ALA A 595 -9.21 -8.69 19.78
CA ALA A 595 -7.85 -8.95 19.30
C ALA A 595 -6.92 -9.45 20.41
N GLU A 596 -7.20 -9.07 21.66
CA GLU A 596 -6.48 -9.49 22.85
C GLU A 596 -6.59 -10.99 23.15
N ASP A 597 -7.66 -11.65 22.69
CA ASP A 597 -7.90 -13.06 22.97
C ASP A 597 -7.50 -13.98 21.81
N ILE A 598 -7.19 -13.43 20.63
CA ILE A 598 -6.77 -14.22 19.45
C ILE A 598 -5.54 -15.05 19.80
N PHE A 599 -5.65 -16.37 19.59
CA PHE A 599 -4.62 -17.33 19.92
C PHE A 599 -4.14 -18.16 18.72
N THR A 600 -5.04 -18.91 18.09
CA THR A 600 -4.70 -19.77 16.93
C THR A 600 -5.88 -19.91 15.96
N LYS A 601 -5.71 -20.68 14.88
CA LYS A 601 -6.76 -21.03 13.91
C LYS A 601 -7.10 -22.51 14.03
N LEU A 602 -8.39 -22.84 14.05
CA LEU A 602 -8.88 -24.21 13.88
C LEU A 602 -8.66 -24.68 12.42
N TYR A 603 -8.97 -23.82 11.47
CA TYR A 603 -8.71 -24.00 10.05
C TYR A 603 -8.47 -22.66 9.35
N ASP A 604 -7.84 -22.72 8.18
CA ASP A 604 -7.59 -21.58 7.30
C ASP A 604 -7.93 -21.97 5.86
N HIS A 605 -9.11 -21.57 5.39
CA HIS A 605 -9.58 -21.79 4.02
C HIS A 605 -9.32 -20.59 3.11
N GLN A 606 -8.52 -19.62 3.54
CA GLN A 606 -8.12 -18.53 2.66
C GLN A 606 -7.34 -19.08 1.45
N ILE A 607 -7.50 -18.45 0.29
CA ILE A 607 -6.91 -18.86 -0.98
C ILE A 607 -5.75 -17.91 -1.32
N PRO A 608 -4.51 -18.41 -1.48
CA PRO A 608 -3.37 -17.57 -1.83
C PRO A 608 -3.45 -16.98 -3.24
N PRO A 609 -2.64 -15.96 -3.57
CA PRO A 609 -2.48 -15.44 -4.92
C PRO A 609 -2.11 -16.55 -5.89
N GLY A 610 -2.84 -16.66 -7.00
CA GLY A 610 -2.56 -17.76 -7.93
C GLY A 610 -2.91 -19.17 -7.37
N ALA A 611 -3.57 -19.23 -6.20
CA ALA A 611 -4.20 -20.33 -5.48
C ALA A 611 -5.54 -20.88 -6.02
N ALA A 612 -5.78 -22.19 -5.96
CA ALA A 612 -7.11 -22.78 -6.06
C ALA A 612 -7.49 -23.53 -4.78
N ASP A 613 -8.78 -23.72 -4.53
CA ASP A 613 -9.32 -24.67 -3.56
C ASP A 613 -10.39 -25.56 -4.20
N THR A 614 -10.54 -26.80 -3.72
CA THR A 614 -11.55 -27.74 -4.24
C THR A 614 -12.52 -28.16 -3.15
N VAL A 615 -13.82 -27.99 -3.39
CA VAL A 615 -14.91 -28.27 -2.46
C VAL A 615 -15.77 -29.42 -3.01
N HIS A 616 -16.18 -30.33 -2.14
CA HIS A 616 -16.96 -31.51 -2.52
C HIS A 616 -18.39 -31.42 -2.01
N TYR A 617 -19.37 -31.63 -2.88
CA TYR A 617 -20.79 -31.69 -2.51
C TYR A 617 -21.40 -33.03 -2.88
N ARG A 618 -22.07 -33.65 -1.92
CA ARG A 618 -22.83 -34.89 -2.13
C ARG A 618 -24.27 -34.55 -2.47
N LEU A 619 -24.74 -35.12 -3.58
CA LEU A 619 -26.10 -35.01 -4.10
C LEU A 619 -26.73 -36.40 -4.11
N GLU A 620 -27.85 -36.60 -3.41
CA GLU A 620 -28.69 -37.78 -3.58
C GLU A 620 -29.79 -37.49 -4.61
N MET A 621 -29.81 -38.24 -5.71
CA MET A 621 -30.86 -38.07 -6.70
C MET A 621 -32.18 -38.66 -6.19
N PRO A 622 -33.33 -37.96 -6.39
CA PRO A 622 -34.64 -38.52 -6.09
C PRO A 622 -34.90 -39.86 -6.80
N GLU A 623 -35.77 -40.69 -6.22
CA GLU A 623 -36.19 -42.01 -6.76
C GLU A 623 -36.90 -41.92 -8.12
N ARG A 624 -37.35 -40.73 -8.52
CA ARG A 624 -37.90 -40.44 -9.85
C ARG A 624 -37.17 -39.23 -10.41
N VAL A 625 -36.43 -39.45 -11.48
CA VAL A 625 -35.82 -38.40 -12.33
C VAL A 625 -36.47 -38.55 -13.69
N GLN A 626 -37.21 -37.53 -14.13
CA GLN A 626 -37.81 -37.51 -15.48
C GLN A 626 -37.13 -36.48 -16.39
N ASP A 627 -36.49 -35.46 -15.82
CA ASP A 627 -36.02 -34.27 -16.54
C ASP A 627 -34.59 -33.86 -16.15
N ASP A 628 -34.03 -32.93 -16.91
CA ASP A 628 -32.65 -32.44 -16.78
C ASP A 628 -32.40 -31.74 -15.43
N VAL A 629 -31.19 -31.92 -14.89
CA VAL A 629 -30.80 -31.37 -13.57
C VAL A 629 -29.89 -30.17 -13.77
N THR A 630 -30.22 -29.03 -13.19
CA THR A 630 -29.34 -27.85 -13.18
C THR A 630 -28.66 -27.72 -11.83
N VAL A 631 -27.33 -27.58 -11.84
CA VAL A 631 -26.53 -27.22 -10.67
C VAL A 631 -25.98 -25.81 -10.88
N THR A 632 -26.25 -24.92 -9.94
CA THR A 632 -25.72 -23.55 -9.92
C THR A 632 -24.88 -23.36 -8.65
N ALA A 633 -23.66 -22.87 -8.80
CA ALA A 633 -22.74 -22.59 -7.71
C ALA A 633 -22.35 -21.11 -7.72
N LYS A 634 -22.50 -20.42 -6.58
CA LYS A 634 -22.22 -18.99 -6.41
C LYS A 634 -21.31 -18.76 -5.23
N LEU A 635 -20.16 -18.12 -5.45
CA LEU A 635 -19.33 -17.61 -4.36
C LEU A 635 -19.87 -16.25 -3.93
N LYS A 636 -20.36 -16.17 -2.69
CA LYS A 636 -20.97 -14.98 -2.12
C LYS A 636 -20.10 -14.38 -1.02
N TYR A 637 -20.18 -13.07 -0.87
CA TYR A 637 -19.46 -12.29 0.14
C TYR A 637 -20.42 -11.41 0.92
N ARG A 638 -20.29 -11.42 2.25
CA ARG A 638 -20.89 -10.46 3.18
C ARG A 638 -19.85 -10.07 4.23
N LYS A 639 -19.70 -8.77 4.49
CA LYS A 639 -18.58 -8.25 5.30
C LYS A 639 -18.57 -8.73 6.76
N PHE A 640 -19.73 -8.81 7.41
CA PHE A 640 -19.85 -9.29 8.78
C PHE A 640 -20.80 -10.48 8.87
N ASP A 641 -20.39 -11.50 9.62
CA ASP A 641 -21.28 -12.57 10.03
C ASP A 641 -22.38 -12.05 10.99
N THR A 642 -23.40 -12.87 11.19
CA THR A 642 -24.58 -12.50 11.97
C THR A 642 -24.29 -12.37 13.46
N THR A 643 -23.41 -13.20 14.00
CA THR A 643 -23.04 -13.17 15.42
C THR A 643 -22.36 -11.85 15.77
N TYR A 644 -21.40 -11.41 14.95
CA TYR A 644 -20.70 -10.16 15.18
C TYR A 644 -21.62 -8.94 14.99
N LEU A 645 -22.43 -8.92 13.92
CA LEU A 645 -23.38 -7.84 13.66
C LEU A 645 -24.39 -7.69 14.81
N GLN A 646 -24.93 -8.79 15.30
CA GLN A 646 -25.82 -8.82 16.46
C GLN A 646 -25.12 -8.31 17.72
N ALA A 647 -23.86 -8.69 17.94
CA ALA A 647 -23.11 -8.26 19.11
C ALA A 647 -22.92 -6.74 19.18
N PHE A 648 -22.62 -6.08 18.05
CA PHE A 648 -22.40 -4.63 18.06
C PHE A 648 -23.65 -3.78 17.88
N GLN A 649 -24.73 -4.31 17.27
CA GLN A 649 -26.03 -3.61 17.22
C GLN A 649 -26.87 -3.81 18.48
N GLY A 650 -26.60 -4.85 19.28
CA GLY A 650 -27.31 -5.11 20.53
C GLY A 650 -28.82 -5.24 20.34
N ASP A 651 -29.59 -4.48 21.13
CA ASP A 651 -31.05 -4.51 21.10
C ASP A 651 -31.66 -3.96 19.78
N GLU A 652 -30.89 -3.24 18.97
CA GLU A 652 -31.33 -2.73 17.65
C GLU A 652 -31.23 -3.78 16.54
N PHE A 653 -30.53 -4.90 16.80
CA PHE A 653 -30.40 -5.98 15.82
C PHE A 653 -31.76 -6.63 15.54
N THR A 654 -32.17 -6.61 14.27
CA THR A 654 -33.39 -7.30 13.81
C THR A 654 -33.08 -8.48 12.90
N LYS A 655 -32.15 -8.30 11.97
CA LYS A 655 -31.64 -9.32 11.05
C LYS A 655 -30.33 -8.84 10.44
N ASN A 656 -29.52 -9.76 9.93
CA ASN A 656 -28.36 -9.40 9.10
C ASN A 656 -28.80 -9.12 7.66
N ASP A 657 -28.98 -7.84 7.35
CA ASP A 657 -29.38 -7.29 6.06
C ASP A 657 -28.25 -6.61 5.29
N LEU A 658 -26.99 -6.83 5.70
CA LEU A 658 -25.83 -6.28 5.02
C LEU A 658 -25.76 -6.73 3.55
N PRO A 659 -25.22 -5.89 2.64
CA PRO A 659 -25.12 -6.22 1.22
C PRO A 659 -24.35 -7.52 0.98
N ILE A 660 -24.92 -8.37 0.12
CA ILE A 660 -24.31 -9.62 -0.34
C ILE A 660 -23.86 -9.45 -1.78
N VAL A 661 -22.57 -9.64 -2.02
CA VAL A 661 -21.99 -9.57 -3.37
C VAL A 661 -21.77 -10.99 -3.90
N THR A 662 -22.25 -11.29 -5.09
CA THR A 662 -21.83 -12.50 -5.82
C THR A 662 -20.52 -12.22 -6.53
N ILE A 663 -19.44 -12.84 -6.05
CA ILE A 663 -18.09 -12.70 -6.59
C ILE A 663 -18.00 -13.41 -7.94
N ALA A 664 -18.47 -14.66 -7.99
CA ALA A 664 -18.39 -15.51 -9.16
C ALA A 664 -19.51 -16.57 -9.14
N GLU A 665 -19.86 -17.04 -10.34
CA GLU A 665 -20.93 -18.01 -10.57
C GLU A 665 -20.55 -18.99 -11.68
N ASP A 666 -20.94 -20.25 -11.53
CA ASP A 666 -20.98 -21.24 -12.62
C ASP A 666 -22.28 -22.04 -12.54
N SER A 667 -22.79 -22.47 -13.71
CA SER A 667 -24.00 -23.25 -13.82
C SER A 667 -23.85 -24.35 -14.88
N VAL A 668 -24.24 -25.57 -14.52
CA VAL A 668 -24.20 -26.74 -15.40
C VAL A 668 -25.60 -27.34 -15.50
N LEU A 669 -26.05 -27.59 -16.74
CA LEU A 669 -27.22 -28.42 -17.02
C LEU A 669 -26.74 -29.85 -17.30
N PHE A 670 -27.05 -30.80 -16.42
CA PHE A 670 -26.84 -32.22 -16.64
C PHE A 670 -28.00 -32.77 -17.48
N SER A 671 -27.75 -32.85 -18.78
CA SER A 671 -28.67 -33.37 -19.79
C SER A 671 -27.94 -34.30 -20.74
N SER A 672 -28.68 -35.02 -21.59
CA SER A 672 -28.10 -35.82 -22.67
C SER A 672 -27.61 -34.97 -23.87
N ALA A 673 -27.65 -33.64 -23.77
CA ALA A 673 -27.21 -32.72 -24.81
C ALA A 673 -25.70 -32.41 -24.73
N VAL A 674 -25.14 -31.94 -25.85
CA VAL A 674 -23.76 -31.44 -25.90
C VAL A 674 -23.74 -30.00 -25.39
N ALA A 675 -22.96 -29.72 -24.34
CA ALA A 675 -22.74 -28.36 -23.86
C ALA A 675 -21.69 -27.63 -24.69
N VAL A 676 -21.67 -26.29 -24.57
CA VAL A 676 -20.53 -25.48 -25.00
C VAL A 676 -19.27 -25.97 -24.27
N ALA A 677 -18.22 -26.29 -25.02
CA ALA A 677 -16.95 -26.72 -24.44
C ALA A 677 -16.42 -25.68 -23.47
N GLY A 678 -16.02 -26.11 -22.26
CA GLY A 678 -15.33 -25.23 -21.33
C GLY A 678 -13.99 -24.80 -21.91
N GLU A 679 -13.68 -23.50 -21.85
CA GLU A 679 -12.39 -22.98 -22.26
C GLU A 679 -11.26 -23.51 -21.35
N ASN A 680 -10.03 -23.61 -21.88
CA ASN A 680 -8.80 -23.90 -21.13
C ASN A 680 -8.81 -25.19 -20.28
N VAL A 681 -9.17 -26.33 -20.88
CA VAL A 681 -9.20 -27.68 -20.26
C VAL A 681 -8.00 -27.98 -19.35
N TRP A 682 -6.77 -27.67 -19.79
CA TRP A 682 -5.57 -27.93 -18.99
C TRP A 682 -5.53 -27.12 -17.69
N GLN A 683 -6.03 -25.88 -17.72
CA GLN A 683 -6.01 -24.99 -16.57
C GLN A 683 -7.04 -25.44 -15.53
N ARG A 684 -8.21 -25.93 -15.97
CA ARG A 684 -9.22 -26.53 -15.08
C ARG A 684 -8.65 -27.73 -14.31
N TRP A 685 -7.97 -28.65 -15.01
CA TRP A 685 -7.24 -29.76 -14.37
C TRP A 685 -6.16 -29.28 -13.42
N ASN A 686 -5.39 -28.26 -13.82
CA ASN A 686 -4.32 -27.71 -13.00
C ASN A 686 -4.86 -27.08 -11.71
N ASP A 687 -5.94 -26.30 -11.80
CA ASP A 687 -6.57 -25.64 -10.66
C ASP A 687 -7.21 -26.66 -9.71
N TYR A 688 -7.89 -27.69 -10.24
CA TYR A 688 -8.37 -28.81 -9.44
C TYR A 688 -7.21 -29.52 -8.71
N GLY A 689 -6.10 -29.78 -9.40
CA GLY A 689 -4.89 -30.38 -8.80
C GLY A 689 -4.26 -29.51 -7.72
N ILE A 690 -4.25 -28.18 -7.89
CA ILE A 690 -3.77 -27.23 -6.89
C ILE A 690 -4.63 -27.28 -5.63
N GLY A 691 -5.96 -27.30 -5.77
CA GLY A 691 -6.88 -27.43 -4.63
C GLY A 691 -6.66 -28.74 -3.87
N MET A 692 -6.52 -29.86 -4.58
CA MET A 692 -6.21 -31.17 -3.97
C MET A 692 -4.86 -31.19 -3.25
N LEU A 693 -3.82 -30.61 -3.86
CA LEU A 693 -2.48 -30.53 -3.28
C LEU A 693 -2.51 -29.76 -1.96
N ARG A 694 -3.25 -28.64 -1.89
CA ARG A 694 -3.38 -27.84 -0.67
C ARG A 694 -4.10 -28.56 0.46
N LYS A 695 -5.08 -29.41 0.11
CA LYS A 695 -5.82 -30.25 1.06
C LYS A 695 -5.10 -31.53 1.48
N GLY A 696 -3.91 -31.79 0.94
CA GLY A 696 -3.15 -33.02 1.22
C GLY A 696 -3.70 -34.27 0.53
N ALA A 697 -4.63 -34.13 -0.42
CA ALA A 697 -5.12 -35.24 -1.25
C ALA A 697 -4.12 -35.51 -2.40
N TYR A 698 -2.92 -35.97 -2.04
CA TYR A 698 -1.79 -36.11 -2.98
C TYR A 698 -2.09 -37.05 -4.15
N ARG A 699 -2.86 -38.13 -3.93
CA ARG A 699 -3.27 -39.06 -4.99
C ARG A 699 -4.15 -38.38 -6.05
N GLN A 700 -5.14 -37.58 -5.62
CA GLN A 700 -6.02 -36.83 -6.50
C GLN A 700 -5.24 -35.71 -7.22
N ALA A 701 -4.33 -35.04 -6.51
CA ALA A 701 -3.45 -34.02 -7.09
C ALA A 701 -2.51 -34.61 -8.17
N GLU A 702 -1.86 -35.73 -7.89
CA GLU A 702 -1.00 -36.45 -8.84
C GLU A 702 -1.78 -36.83 -10.09
N SER A 703 -2.98 -37.42 -9.93
CA SER A 703 -3.84 -37.78 -11.06
C SER A 703 -4.25 -36.57 -11.90
N ALA A 704 -4.53 -35.43 -11.27
CA ALA A 704 -4.86 -34.19 -11.97
C ALA A 704 -3.67 -33.64 -12.76
N PHE A 705 -2.51 -33.53 -12.12
CA PHE A 705 -1.30 -33.03 -12.79
C PHE A 705 -0.80 -33.98 -13.88
N GLN A 706 -1.08 -35.28 -13.76
CA GLN A 706 -0.90 -36.23 -14.86
C GLN A 706 -1.71 -35.85 -16.08
N LYS A 707 -2.99 -35.48 -15.93
CA LYS A 707 -3.82 -35.01 -17.04
C LYS A 707 -3.25 -33.76 -17.69
N VAL A 708 -2.75 -32.81 -16.89
CA VAL A 708 -2.06 -31.62 -17.39
C VAL A 708 -0.80 -32.02 -18.18
N ARG A 709 -0.02 -32.98 -17.67
CA ARG A 709 1.17 -33.52 -18.34
C ARG A 709 0.82 -34.17 -19.69
N ASP A 710 -0.25 -34.97 -19.73
CA ASP A 710 -0.75 -35.66 -20.93
C ASP A 710 -1.22 -34.68 -22.01
N LEU A 711 -1.73 -33.51 -21.59
CA LEU A 711 -2.08 -32.38 -22.48
C LEU A 711 -0.85 -31.62 -23.01
N GLY A 712 0.37 -32.08 -22.71
CA GLY A 712 1.62 -31.49 -23.21
C GLY A 712 2.02 -30.19 -22.50
N ARG A 713 1.39 -29.86 -21.38
CA ARG A 713 1.63 -28.61 -20.65
C ARG A 713 2.82 -28.75 -19.67
N PRO A 714 3.74 -27.77 -19.58
CA PRO A 714 4.85 -27.80 -18.64
C PRO A 714 4.42 -27.71 -17.17
N GLU A 715 3.26 -27.12 -16.88
CA GLU A 715 2.71 -26.98 -15.53
C GLU A 715 2.42 -28.34 -14.88
N GLY A 716 2.07 -29.36 -15.67
CA GLY A 716 1.80 -30.72 -15.20
C GLY A 716 3.00 -31.37 -14.51
N PRO A 717 4.11 -31.64 -15.23
CA PRO A 717 5.32 -32.20 -14.61
C PRO A 717 5.92 -31.28 -13.54
N LEU A 718 5.80 -29.95 -13.66
CA LEU A 718 6.24 -29.04 -12.59
C LEU A 718 5.44 -29.28 -11.30
N ASN A 719 4.11 -29.38 -11.37
CA ASN A 719 3.29 -29.58 -10.18
C ASN A 719 3.31 -31.02 -9.66
N LEU A 720 3.55 -32.02 -10.52
CA LEU A 720 3.89 -33.38 -10.08
C LEU A 720 5.13 -33.38 -9.18
N SER A 721 6.17 -32.61 -9.52
CA SER A 721 7.36 -32.50 -8.66
C SER A 721 7.04 -31.97 -7.27
N ARG A 722 6.07 -31.04 -7.13
CA ARG A 722 5.63 -30.53 -5.82
C ARG A 722 4.99 -31.64 -4.99
N VAL A 723 4.16 -32.49 -5.60
CA VAL A 723 3.57 -33.67 -4.95
C VAL A 723 4.67 -34.63 -4.50
N PHE A 724 5.56 -35.00 -5.43
CA PHE A 724 6.63 -35.96 -5.15
C PHE A 724 7.61 -35.50 -4.08
N ILE A 725 7.96 -34.21 -4.04
CA ILE A 725 8.77 -33.62 -2.96
C ILE A 725 8.06 -33.75 -1.61
N LYS A 726 6.74 -33.53 -1.55
CA LYS A 726 5.94 -33.67 -0.32
C LYS A 726 5.83 -35.12 0.16
N GLU A 727 5.81 -36.09 -0.76
CA GLU A 727 5.79 -37.52 -0.45
C GLU A 727 7.19 -38.14 -0.26
N GLY A 728 8.26 -37.37 -0.46
CA GLY A 728 9.64 -37.87 -0.39
C GLY A 728 10.08 -38.73 -1.59
N ARG A 729 9.34 -38.70 -2.71
CA ARG A 729 9.62 -39.41 -3.97
C ARG A 729 10.62 -38.62 -4.84
N LEU A 730 11.85 -38.45 -4.34
CA LEU A 730 12.82 -37.51 -4.90
C LEU A 730 13.29 -37.84 -6.32
N GLU A 731 13.46 -39.12 -6.67
CA GLU A 731 13.83 -39.54 -8.03
C GLU A 731 12.76 -39.14 -9.06
N GLU A 732 11.49 -39.37 -8.72
CA GLU A 732 10.36 -39.01 -9.58
C GLU A 732 10.19 -37.48 -9.68
N ALA A 733 10.47 -36.76 -8.59
CA ALA A 733 10.52 -35.30 -8.60
C ALA A 733 11.58 -34.79 -9.58
N ALA A 734 12.81 -35.34 -9.53
CA ALA A 734 13.90 -34.95 -10.43
C ALA A 734 13.58 -35.23 -11.90
N ILE A 735 13.01 -36.41 -12.20
CA ILE A 735 12.55 -36.77 -13.55
C ILE A 735 11.49 -35.77 -14.05
N SER A 736 10.51 -35.46 -13.20
CA SER A 736 9.43 -34.53 -13.55
C SER A 736 9.94 -33.11 -13.75
N LEU A 737 10.89 -32.63 -12.94
CA LEU A 737 11.52 -31.32 -13.11
C LEU A 737 12.29 -31.20 -14.43
N LYS A 738 13.03 -32.25 -14.80
CA LYS A 738 13.72 -32.31 -16.10
C LYS A 738 12.74 -32.27 -17.27
N GLU A 739 11.63 -33.00 -17.16
CA GLU A 739 10.55 -32.95 -18.16
C GLU A 739 9.94 -31.55 -18.26
N ALA A 740 9.60 -30.94 -17.12
CA ALA A 740 9.04 -29.58 -17.05
C ALA A 740 9.96 -28.55 -17.71
N ALA A 741 11.26 -28.60 -17.41
CA ALA A 741 12.27 -27.75 -18.04
C ALA A 741 12.29 -27.92 -19.57
N SER A 742 12.25 -29.17 -20.06
CA SER A 742 12.27 -29.44 -21.50
C SER A 742 11.03 -28.93 -22.24
N LYS A 743 9.91 -28.77 -21.53
CA LYS A 743 8.63 -28.25 -22.03
C LYS A 743 8.45 -26.74 -21.84
N GLY A 744 9.46 -26.03 -21.35
CA GLY A 744 9.41 -24.57 -21.18
C GLY A 744 8.66 -24.11 -19.92
N ALA A 745 8.67 -24.90 -18.84
CA ALA A 745 8.26 -24.42 -17.52
C ALA A 745 9.09 -23.21 -17.09
N TYR A 746 8.56 -22.41 -16.16
CA TYR A 746 9.30 -21.26 -15.61
C TYR A 746 10.65 -21.72 -15.05
N PRO A 747 11.78 -21.24 -15.62
CA PRO A 747 13.09 -21.78 -15.26
C PRO A 747 13.43 -21.54 -13.80
N TRP A 748 12.98 -20.42 -13.21
CA TRP A 748 13.18 -20.14 -11.78
C TRP A 748 12.39 -21.08 -10.87
N SER A 749 11.17 -21.49 -11.25
CA SER A 749 10.40 -22.48 -10.48
C SER A 749 11.03 -23.86 -10.56
N VAL A 750 11.52 -24.26 -11.75
CA VAL A 750 12.29 -25.50 -11.90
C VAL A 750 13.54 -25.45 -11.03
N THR A 751 14.33 -24.37 -11.08
CA THR A 751 15.54 -24.21 -10.25
C THR A 751 15.23 -24.30 -8.75
N TRP A 752 14.14 -23.68 -8.29
CA TRP A 752 13.72 -23.75 -6.89
C TRP A 752 13.44 -25.20 -6.45
N PHE A 753 12.58 -25.92 -7.17
CA PHE A 753 12.21 -27.28 -6.79
C PHE A 753 13.36 -28.28 -7.00
N SER A 754 14.22 -28.06 -8.00
CA SER A 754 15.47 -28.83 -8.16
C SER A 754 16.38 -28.65 -6.94
N ALA A 755 16.60 -27.41 -6.49
CA ALA A 755 17.41 -27.18 -5.30
C ALA A 755 16.84 -27.84 -4.04
N LEU A 756 15.50 -27.89 -3.89
CA LEU A 756 14.87 -28.62 -2.78
C LEU A 756 15.11 -30.13 -2.84
N VAL A 757 15.09 -30.72 -4.05
CA VAL A 757 15.43 -32.14 -4.25
C VAL A 757 16.90 -32.38 -3.93
N ASP A 758 17.79 -31.55 -4.45
CA ASP A 758 19.24 -31.65 -4.22
C ASP A 758 19.57 -31.55 -2.73
N MET A 759 18.94 -30.60 -2.00
CA MET A 759 19.10 -30.48 -0.55
C MET A 759 18.69 -31.76 0.19
N GLN A 760 17.58 -32.40 -0.19
CA GLN A 760 17.12 -33.64 0.45
C GLN A 760 18.00 -34.85 0.10
N ASN A 761 18.64 -34.84 -1.07
CA ASN A 761 19.65 -35.84 -1.46
C ASN A 761 21.04 -35.59 -0.84
N GLY A 762 21.25 -34.45 -0.17
CA GLY A 762 22.54 -34.04 0.37
C GLY A 762 23.50 -33.43 -0.67
N GLU A 763 23.00 -33.09 -1.86
CA GLU A 763 23.75 -32.48 -2.96
C GLU A 763 23.83 -30.95 -2.81
N PHE A 764 24.43 -30.49 -1.70
CA PHE A 764 24.40 -29.07 -1.33
C PHE A 764 25.10 -28.12 -2.31
N ASP A 765 26.10 -28.59 -3.06
CA ASP A 765 26.77 -27.77 -4.07
C ASP A 765 25.81 -27.31 -5.18
N SER A 766 25.07 -28.25 -5.76
CA SER A 766 24.07 -27.99 -6.80
C SER A 766 22.89 -27.19 -6.26
N ALA A 767 22.43 -27.50 -5.05
CA ALA A 767 21.40 -26.71 -4.38
C ALA A 767 21.81 -25.24 -4.19
N ILE A 768 23.02 -25.00 -3.68
CA ILE A 768 23.56 -23.66 -3.46
C ILE A 768 23.67 -22.89 -4.78
N GLU A 769 24.15 -23.53 -5.84
CA GLU A 769 24.24 -22.92 -7.17
C GLU A 769 22.87 -22.44 -7.67
N GLY A 770 21.86 -23.32 -7.60
CA GLY A 770 20.50 -23.00 -8.02
C GLY A 770 19.86 -21.88 -7.18
N LEU A 771 19.97 -21.97 -5.85
CA LEU A 771 19.43 -20.97 -4.94
C LEU A 771 20.13 -19.61 -5.10
N LEU A 772 21.44 -19.57 -5.33
CA LEU A 772 22.16 -18.34 -5.66
C LEU A 772 21.73 -17.74 -7.00
N ALA A 773 21.46 -18.58 -8.00
CA ALA A 773 20.95 -18.11 -9.29
C ALA A 773 19.57 -17.44 -9.14
N LEU A 774 18.73 -17.96 -8.23
CA LEU A 774 17.45 -17.33 -7.86
C LEU A 774 17.67 -16.00 -7.15
N VAL A 775 18.49 -15.95 -6.09
CA VAL A 775 18.75 -14.69 -5.35
C VAL A 775 19.31 -13.60 -6.27
N LYS A 776 20.12 -13.97 -7.26
CA LYS A 776 20.67 -13.04 -8.27
C LYS A 776 19.73 -12.79 -9.45
N THR A 777 18.53 -13.35 -9.43
CA THR A 777 17.52 -13.32 -10.51
C THR A 777 18.18 -13.56 -11.87
N GLN A 778 18.92 -14.67 -12.03
CA GLN A 778 19.72 -14.97 -13.23
C GLN A 778 18.90 -15.39 -14.46
N PHE A 779 17.65 -14.95 -14.56
CA PHE A 779 16.71 -15.31 -15.62
C PHE A 779 16.32 -14.06 -16.39
N ASN A 780 16.66 -14.00 -17.68
CA ASN A 780 16.36 -12.85 -18.54
C ASN A 780 14.87 -12.50 -18.58
N ASP A 781 14.02 -13.51 -18.71
CA ASP A 781 12.56 -13.33 -18.73
C ASP A 781 12.05 -12.79 -17.38
N ALA A 782 12.51 -13.32 -16.24
CA ALA A 782 12.13 -12.80 -14.92
C ALA A 782 12.50 -11.31 -14.77
N ARG A 783 13.73 -10.93 -15.14
CA ARG A 783 14.16 -9.51 -15.10
C ARG A 783 13.36 -8.62 -16.03
N GLN A 784 13.00 -9.10 -17.22
CA GLN A 784 12.14 -8.33 -18.15
C GLN A 784 10.75 -8.10 -17.59
N ARG A 785 10.25 -9.02 -16.74
CA ARG A 785 8.97 -8.89 -16.03
C ARG A 785 9.06 -8.05 -14.76
N GLY A 786 10.25 -7.56 -14.39
CA GLY A 786 10.48 -6.78 -13.17
C GLY A 786 10.56 -7.62 -11.90
N PHE A 787 10.88 -8.91 -12.00
CA PHE A 787 10.97 -9.79 -10.82
C PHE A 787 12.29 -9.57 -10.07
N ASP A 788 12.24 -9.69 -8.75
CA ASP A 788 13.40 -9.71 -7.87
C ASP A 788 13.18 -10.74 -6.76
N PHE A 789 13.73 -11.93 -6.94
CA PHE A 789 13.56 -13.03 -5.99
C PHE A 789 14.41 -12.86 -4.72
N SER A 790 15.34 -11.90 -4.68
CA SER A 790 16.15 -11.66 -3.48
C SER A 790 15.31 -11.23 -2.27
N LEU A 791 14.11 -10.72 -2.51
CA LEU A 791 13.15 -10.29 -1.48
C LEU A 791 12.22 -11.42 -0.97
N ASP A 792 12.43 -12.68 -1.42
CA ASP A 792 11.75 -13.84 -0.83
C ASP A 792 12.57 -14.39 0.35
N TYR A 793 12.15 -14.06 1.58
CA TYR A 793 12.86 -14.52 2.79
C TYR A 793 12.86 -16.05 2.94
N ARG A 794 11.92 -16.78 2.31
CA ARG A 794 11.92 -18.25 2.31
C ARG A 794 13.08 -18.77 1.46
N LEU A 795 13.39 -18.10 0.35
CA LEU A 795 14.55 -18.39 -0.47
C LEU A 795 15.86 -18.10 0.28
N GLN A 796 15.92 -16.95 0.96
CA GLN A 796 17.08 -16.60 1.80
C GLN A 796 17.32 -17.65 2.90
N ASN A 797 16.27 -18.09 3.59
CA ASN A 797 16.34 -19.15 4.59
C ASN A 797 16.86 -20.47 4.01
N LYS A 798 16.37 -20.89 2.83
CA LYS A 798 16.83 -22.15 2.20
C LYS A 798 18.27 -22.08 1.73
N LEU A 799 18.72 -20.95 1.20
CA LEU A 799 20.12 -20.76 0.84
C LEU A 799 21.02 -20.74 2.08
N ALA A 800 20.59 -20.08 3.15
CA ALA A 800 21.30 -20.09 4.42
C ALA A 800 21.41 -21.50 5.01
N GLN A 801 20.31 -22.26 4.97
CA GLN A 801 20.27 -23.66 5.41
C GLN A 801 21.22 -24.52 4.58
N ALA A 802 21.25 -24.39 3.25
CA ALA A 802 22.15 -25.15 2.39
C ALA A 802 23.63 -24.85 2.70
N TYR A 803 24.00 -23.58 2.91
CA TYR A 803 25.33 -23.21 3.36
C TYR A 803 25.68 -23.76 4.74
N PHE A 804 24.71 -23.74 5.65
CA PHE A 804 24.89 -24.25 6.99
C PHE A 804 25.13 -25.76 7.00
N GLU A 805 24.35 -26.54 6.26
CA GLU A 805 24.58 -27.98 6.12
C GLU A 805 25.92 -28.29 5.44
N LYS A 806 26.28 -27.53 4.40
CA LYS A 806 27.60 -27.64 3.75
C LYS A 806 28.75 -27.41 4.74
N SER A 807 28.61 -26.44 5.64
CA SER A 807 29.63 -26.16 6.65
C SER A 807 29.92 -27.36 7.56
N LYS A 808 28.91 -28.21 7.84
CA LYS A 808 29.08 -29.41 8.68
C LYS A 808 29.85 -30.53 7.98
N MET A 809 30.02 -30.46 6.65
CA MET A 809 30.65 -31.50 5.83
C MET A 809 32.14 -31.25 5.55
N GLU A 810 32.65 -30.03 5.73
CA GLU A 810 34.03 -29.64 5.38
C GLU A 810 34.89 -29.33 6.62
N GLU A 811 36.18 -29.68 6.61
CA GLU A 811 37.09 -29.54 7.78
C GLU A 811 37.54 -28.08 8.08
N GLN A 812 37.25 -27.10 7.20
CA GLN A 812 37.55 -25.66 7.38
C GLN A 812 36.38 -24.80 6.87
N ASP A 813 35.41 -24.54 7.75
CA ASP A 813 34.01 -24.27 7.39
C ASP A 813 33.53 -22.82 7.63
N GLU A 814 34.41 -21.94 8.10
CA GLU A 814 34.08 -20.55 8.46
C GLU A 814 33.51 -19.75 7.28
N ILE A 815 33.99 -20.00 6.05
CA ILE A 815 33.48 -19.33 4.84
C ILE A 815 32.00 -19.67 4.60
N TRP A 816 31.62 -20.94 4.77
CA TRP A 816 30.24 -21.38 4.56
C TRP A 816 29.33 -20.90 5.69
N ARG A 817 29.82 -20.90 6.94
CA ARG A 817 29.11 -20.29 8.07
C ARG A 817 28.88 -18.80 7.84
N ASN A 818 29.88 -18.03 7.42
CA ASN A 818 29.71 -16.60 7.14
C ASN A 818 28.68 -16.33 6.03
N LYS A 819 28.63 -17.19 5.01
CA LYS A 819 27.59 -17.11 3.97
C LYS A 819 26.20 -17.45 4.50
N ALA A 820 26.08 -18.49 5.33
CA ALA A 820 24.82 -18.85 5.98
C ALA A 820 24.31 -17.70 6.88
N GLU A 821 25.18 -17.10 7.69
CA GLU A 821 24.87 -15.95 8.52
C GLU A 821 24.38 -14.75 7.69
N ALA A 822 25.06 -14.44 6.58
CA ALA A 822 24.66 -13.35 5.69
C ALA A 822 23.24 -13.55 5.14
N HIS A 823 22.89 -14.77 4.73
CA HIS A 823 21.56 -15.07 4.17
C HIS A 823 20.46 -15.17 5.25
N TYR A 824 20.74 -15.71 6.44
CA TYR A 824 19.79 -15.61 7.55
C TYR A 824 19.57 -14.14 7.97
N THR A 825 20.62 -13.33 7.96
CA THR A 825 20.51 -11.88 8.25
C THR A 825 19.70 -11.17 7.16
N ALA A 826 19.87 -11.53 5.89
CA ALA A 826 19.06 -11.01 4.79
C ALA A 826 17.57 -11.39 4.96
N ALA A 827 17.27 -12.61 5.41
CA ALA A 827 15.90 -13.00 5.75
C ALA A 827 15.33 -12.15 6.90
N LEU A 828 16.12 -11.89 7.95
CA LEU A 828 15.70 -11.04 9.07
C LEU A 828 15.57 -9.56 8.71
N ALA A 829 16.25 -9.08 7.67
CA ALA A 829 16.06 -7.72 7.16
C ALA A 829 14.67 -7.55 6.50
N LEU A 830 14.15 -8.62 5.88
CA LEU A 830 12.82 -8.66 5.24
C LEU A 830 11.72 -8.96 6.26
N ASP A 831 11.96 -9.93 7.14
CA ASP A 831 11.03 -10.33 8.22
C ASP A 831 11.80 -10.50 9.54
N PRO A 832 11.89 -9.45 10.38
CA PRO A 832 12.60 -9.48 11.67
C PRO A 832 11.99 -10.45 12.70
N GLU A 833 10.84 -11.02 12.39
CA GLU A 833 10.08 -11.95 13.24
C GLU A 833 10.20 -13.41 12.72
N ASN A 834 11.14 -13.66 11.79
CA ASN A 834 11.29 -14.95 11.13
C ASN A 834 11.90 -16.01 12.07
N ALA A 835 11.05 -16.91 12.58
CA ALA A 835 11.47 -17.96 13.52
C ALA A 835 12.51 -18.94 12.94
N GLU A 836 12.47 -19.26 11.64
CA GLU A 836 13.42 -20.16 10.98
C GLU A 836 14.83 -19.53 10.92
N ALA A 837 14.93 -18.26 10.56
CA ALA A 837 16.20 -17.53 10.53
C ALA A 837 16.82 -17.39 11.92
N HIS A 838 16.01 -17.06 12.95
CA HIS A 838 16.48 -17.04 14.33
C HIS A 838 16.97 -18.41 14.81
N TYR A 839 16.26 -19.49 14.47
CA TYR A 839 16.71 -20.84 14.78
C TYR A 839 18.06 -21.15 14.12
N GLY A 840 18.20 -20.88 12.83
CA GLY A 840 19.44 -21.08 12.07
C GLY A 840 20.63 -20.33 12.64
N LEU A 841 20.47 -19.03 12.92
CA LEU A 841 21.51 -18.20 13.55
C LEU A 841 21.87 -18.70 14.96
N SER A 842 20.89 -19.18 15.74
CA SER A 842 21.17 -19.72 17.07
C SER A 842 22.09 -20.94 17.02
N GLN A 843 21.92 -21.81 16.02
CA GLN A 843 22.79 -22.98 15.83
C GLN A 843 24.17 -22.58 15.32
N LEU A 844 24.20 -21.68 14.34
CA LEU A 844 25.43 -21.20 13.73
C LEU A 844 26.34 -20.53 14.75
N TYR A 845 25.81 -19.59 15.54
CA TYR A 845 26.60 -18.92 16.58
C TYR A 845 27.02 -19.87 17.71
N ALA A 846 26.22 -20.90 18.02
CA ALA A 846 26.61 -21.92 18.98
C ALA A 846 27.82 -22.72 18.49
N LEU A 847 27.85 -23.09 17.20
CA LEU A 847 28.98 -23.80 16.58
C LEU A 847 30.23 -22.92 16.44
N SER A 848 30.07 -21.61 16.26
CA SER A 848 31.17 -20.65 16.16
C SER A 848 31.65 -20.13 17.53
N GLY A 849 31.11 -20.64 18.64
CA GLY A 849 31.50 -20.24 20.01
C GLY A 849 30.95 -18.90 20.49
N SER A 850 30.09 -18.24 19.70
CA SER A 850 29.45 -16.95 20.02
C SER A 850 28.21 -17.14 20.91
N THR A 851 28.45 -17.59 22.15
CA THR A 851 27.40 -18.01 23.10
C THR A 851 26.33 -16.96 23.39
N GLN A 852 26.69 -15.67 23.44
CA GLN A 852 25.74 -14.58 23.68
C GLN A 852 24.75 -14.41 22.53
N LEU A 853 25.25 -14.32 21.29
CA LEU A 853 24.41 -14.22 20.09
C LEU A 853 23.54 -15.47 19.91
N ALA A 854 24.11 -16.66 20.15
CA ALA A 854 23.36 -17.91 20.11
C ALA A 854 22.18 -17.91 21.10
N THR A 855 22.40 -17.40 22.32
CA THR A 855 21.36 -17.29 23.34
C THR A 855 20.28 -16.27 22.96
N GLN A 856 20.69 -15.12 22.41
CA GLN A 856 19.76 -14.10 21.93
C GLN A 856 18.85 -14.64 20.82
N HIS A 857 19.41 -15.25 19.78
CA HIS A 857 18.63 -15.79 18.68
C HIS A 857 17.77 -16.99 19.10
N ARG A 858 18.24 -17.81 20.05
CA ARG A 858 17.41 -18.87 20.65
C ARG A 858 16.20 -18.28 21.36
N LYS A 859 16.37 -17.22 22.15
CA LYS A 859 15.24 -16.55 22.80
C LYS A 859 14.24 -16.01 21.78
N LEU A 860 14.71 -15.31 20.74
CA LEU A 860 13.84 -14.79 19.68
C LEU A 860 13.10 -15.90 18.91
N HIS A 861 13.77 -17.04 18.66
CA HIS A 861 13.10 -18.21 18.11
C HIS A 861 11.97 -18.73 19.02
N GLU A 862 12.22 -18.83 20.33
CA GLU A 862 11.20 -19.23 21.30
C GLU A 862 10.03 -18.22 21.36
N ASP A 863 10.34 -16.92 21.27
CA ASP A 863 9.34 -15.85 21.28
C ASP A 863 8.42 -15.93 20.04
N TYR A 864 8.96 -16.21 18.85
CA TYR A 864 8.20 -16.21 17.59
C TYR A 864 7.63 -17.57 17.14
N ARG A 865 8.17 -18.70 17.61
CA ARG A 865 7.65 -20.03 17.23
C ARG A 865 6.28 -20.30 17.87
N VAL A 866 5.47 -21.11 17.22
CA VAL A 866 4.18 -21.57 17.78
C VAL A 866 4.43 -22.45 19.02
N ASP A 867 3.58 -22.33 20.03
CA ASP A 867 3.53 -23.28 21.15
C ASP A 867 2.60 -24.44 20.76
N ASP A 868 3.20 -25.50 20.22
CA ASP A 868 2.47 -26.65 19.68
C ASP A 868 1.56 -27.32 20.72
N ASN A 869 1.93 -27.33 22.00
CA ASN A 869 1.12 -27.98 23.05
C ASN A 869 -0.15 -27.19 23.37
N ALA A 870 -0.02 -25.87 23.54
CA ALA A 870 -1.16 -25.00 23.81
C ALA A 870 -2.08 -24.91 22.58
N HIS A 871 -1.48 -24.88 21.39
CA HIS A 871 -2.17 -24.94 20.11
C HIS A 871 -3.08 -26.17 19.99
N ASP A 872 -2.53 -27.36 20.20
CA ASP A 872 -3.28 -28.61 20.03
C ASP A 872 -4.41 -28.77 21.05
N LEU A 873 -4.22 -28.25 22.28
CA LEU A 873 -5.26 -28.24 23.31
C LEU A 873 -6.46 -27.37 22.90
N ALA A 874 -6.21 -26.13 22.44
CA ALA A 874 -7.28 -25.22 22.01
C ALA A 874 -8.06 -25.82 20.83
N ILE A 875 -7.37 -26.42 19.85
CA ILE A 875 -8.01 -27.12 18.72
C ILE A 875 -8.86 -28.29 19.20
N ALA A 876 -8.36 -29.13 20.09
CA ALA A 876 -9.10 -30.28 20.59
C ALA A 876 -10.40 -29.86 21.32
N ILE A 877 -10.37 -28.76 22.07
CA ILE A 877 -11.56 -28.21 22.73
C ILE A 877 -12.53 -27.63 21.70
N ALA A 878 -12.05 -26.83 20.74
CA ALA A 878 -12.88 -26.24 19.69
C ALA A 878 -13.60 -27.31 18.86
N ARG A 879 -12.89 -28.35 18.45
CA ARG A 879 -13.45 -29.49 17.71
C ARG A 879 -14.56 -30.20 18.47
N LYS A 880 -14.48 -30.25 19.79
CA LYS A 880 -15.51 -30.84 20.66
C LYS A 880 -16.72 -29.93 20.82
N ASN A 881 -16.51 -28.63 20.91
CA ASN A 881 -17.55 -27.65 21.24
C ASN A 881 -18.38 -27.21 20.02
N ASP A 882 -17.79 -27.22 18.81
CA ASP A 882 -18.47 -26.84 17.58
C ASP A 882 -18.38 -27.98 16.54
N PRO A 883 -19.44 -28.79 16.40
CA PRO A 883 -19.49 -29.89 15.43
C PRO A 883 -19.39 -29.42 13.97
N ALA A 884 -19.91 -28.23 13.64
CA ALA A 884 -19.90 -27.72 12.28
C ALA A 884 -18.50 -27.22 11.91
N ALA A 885 -17.83 -26.50 12.82
CA ALA A 885 -16.45 -26.07 12.63
C ALA A 885 -15.49 -27.27 12.62
N ASN A 886 -15.72 -28.29 13.46
CA ASN A 886 -14.95 -29.55 13.41
C ASN A 886 -15.10 -30.23 12.05
N PHE A 887 -16.33 -30.33 11.54
CA PHE A 887 -16.59 -30.90 10.21
C PHE A 887 -15.87 -30.13 9.10
N ALA A 888 -15.87 -28.80 9.16
CA ALA A 888 -15.18 -27.96 8.20
C ALA A 888 -13.63 -28.02 8.32
N ALA A 889 -13.09 -28.40 9.48
CA ALA A 889 -11.65 -28.49 9.74
C ALA A 889 -10.97 -29.77 9.23
N GLU A 890 -11.74 -30.72 8.71
CA GLU A 890 -11.19 -31.93 8.11
C GLU A 890 -10.45 -31.60 6.80
N SER A 891 -9.39 -32.36 6.49
CA SER A 891 -8.59 -32.12 5.29
C SER A 891 -9.42 -32.26 4.01
N ILE A 892 -10.34 -33.22 3.99
CA ILE A 892 -11.31 -33.45 2.92
C ILE A 892 -12.71 -33.44 3.54
N VAL A 893 -13.53 -32.49 3.09
CA VAL A 893 -14.90 -32.28 3.57
C VAL A 893 -15.88 -32.53 2.42
N ILE A 894 -16.92 -33.34 2.67
CA ILE A 894 -18.00 -33.64 1.73
C ILE A 894 -19.31 -33.07 2.28
N TYR A 895 -19.74 -31.93 1.73
CA TYR A 895 -20.95 -31.22 2.15
C TYR A 895 -22.20 -31.86 1.55
N ASN A 896 -23.23 -32.17 2.36
CA ASN A 896 -24.48 -32.75 1.84
C ASN A 896 -25.40 -31.65 1.30
N LEU A 897 -26.01 -31.90 0.14
CA LEU A 897 -27.01 -31.02 -0.48
C LEU A 897 -28.45 -31.37 -0.07
N ASP A 898 -28.71 -32.55 0.49
CA ASP A 898 -30.06 -33.00 0.85
C ASP A 898 -30.45 -32.51 2.26
N ARG A 899 -30.46 -31.18 2.46
CA ARG A 899 -30.73 -30.54 3.75
C ARG A 899 -31.98 -29.69 3.77
#